data_AF-A0A6I5RUR2-F1
#
_entry.id   AF-A0A6I5RUR2-F1
#
_cell.length_a   1.000
_cell.length_b   1.000
_cell.length_c   1.000
_cell.angle_alpha   90.00
_cell.angle_beta   90.00
_cell.angle_gamma   90.00
#
_symmetry.space_group_name_H-M   'P 1'
#
loop_
_entity.id
_entity.type
_entity.pdbx_description
1 polymer ?
#
loop_
_entity_poly.entity_id
_entity_poly.type
_entity_poly.pdbx_seq_one_letter_code
_entity_poly.pdbx_strand_id
1 'polypeptide(L)'
;KGSAQGPHPLPKGWAPKLQPTLKTRSYTLRQLRDGWLYVWDSVDKTFHEYQVIGRMFTRHTWTALEIGQDLRTNPGETHPYLLYPRRSILRLAFSPVQWTWRLCEAMRSGGLQTPWLRDLDLPDYCDTYQVAHGAPLVQLGQSVADIRVQDQPAPNLLSTTLPTNADPADPDRPFKRDFEEALIRGYVPDQHTALFIALDDPLALVDDLSLNLTGRRLEQALFEQQHQEKLQTATAVQTLCGFDYAPLLPAHVAQDPALTRAYTDDLYALLKADDGVERGRDVVDGPESVLVGTWRWEIEALEATFIQRWGKLPHPGTWRRTLAEWRDKRRWREDVHFDELQSFLSRATAQAAQLEAHAQRSERDLLNWLERLAPNADSLFFDTCNPAHSRALLETAEGLATLLGGGEAGQDWLCRQAVKPSTLLGTALFNFNPEIATLVRTVAHNFATTGLLDGRSQGDGRTLPVDPGNPADVTSVATRANELKGVLDLPSVKQSKAYQALSTTARQAFDTLVTVANSSAEGAWHTLSMTLAPALQRAYASAADVLTQAATQALISTQASDHTQLLFNPDFKAQFRRWQQQVLGLQRQIDTQQRTLTRPGAPHDQAAARTALRGLTLQLQDLHFSRPHQLVFKLSPVNRLNVQVDHLHEQLGDLGQKEALAQHRLKSQQRERFNARSRE
;
A
#
# COMPACT_ATOMS: atom_id res chain seq x y z
N LYS A 1 -20.08 12.35 -6.80
CA LYS A 1 -20.86 11.59 -7.82
C LYS A 1 -20.32 11.98 -9.20
N GLY A 2 -19.24 11.36 -9.64
CA GLY A 2 -18.77 11.40 -11.03
C GLY A 2 -18.80 9.97 -11.53
N SER A 3 -19.12 9.75 -12.81
CA SER A 3 -18.97 8.45 -13.45
C SER A 3 -17.54 7.92 -13.19
N ALA A 4 -17.40 6.63 -12.88
CA ALA A 4 -16.07 6.01 -12.81
C ALA A 4 -15.42 5.86 -14.20
N GLN A 5 -16.16 6.18 -15.27
CA GLN A 5 -15.65 6.17 -16.63
C GLN A 5 -14.91 7.48 -16.91
N GLY A 6 -13.62 7.36 -17.20
CA GLY A 6 -12.81 8.43 -17.77
C GLY A 6 -13.26 8.81 -19.18
N PRO A 7 -12.71 9.90 -19.74
CA PRO A 7 -12.96 10.27 -21.14
C PRO A 7 -12.52 9.11 -22.05
N HIS A 8 -13.23 8.87 -23.16
CA HIS A 8 -12.91 7.86 -24.17
C HIS A 8 -12.56 6.48 -23.58
N PRO A 9 -13.53 5.78 -22.94
CA PRO A 9 -13.27 4.47 -22.37
C PRO A 9 -12.77 3.50 -23.45
N LEU A 10 -11.93 2.53 -23.06
CA LEU A 10 -11.38 1.56 -24.00
C LEU A 10 -12.48 0.92 -24.88
N PRO A 11 -12.25 0.81 -26.20
CA PRO A 11 -13.20 0.13 -27.09
C PRO A 11 -13.50 -1.30 -26.64
N LYS A 12 -14.72 -1.78 -26.94
CA LYS A 12 -15.11 -3.16 -26.63
C LYS A 12 -14.16 -4.15 -27.32
N GLY A 13 -13.66 -5.11 -26.56
CA GLY A 13 -12.71 -6.12 -27.05
C GLY A 13 -11.24 -5.72 -26.92
N TRP A 14 -10.93 -4.46 -26.60
CA TRP A 14 -9.54 -4.01 -26.39
C TRP A 14 -9.04 -4.28 -24.97
N ALA A 15 -9.92 -4.66 -24.04
CA ALA A 15 -9.57 -5.00 -22.66
C ALA A 15 -8.52 -6.13 -22.66
N PRO A 16 -7.26 -5.87 -22.27
CA PRO A 16 -6.23 -6.89 -22.34
C PRO A 16 -6.47 -7.97 -21.29
N LYS A 17 -6.08 -9.21 -21.61
CA LYS A 17 -6.03 -10.33 -20.66
C LYS A 17 -5.26 -10.02 -19.36
N LEU A 18 -4.39 -9.00 -19.39
CA LEU A 18 -3.45 -8.63 -18.33
C LEU A 18 -3.95 -7.49 -17.43
N GLN A 19 -4.99 -6.75 -17.83
CA GLN A 19 -5.46 -5.58 -17.08
C GLN A 19 -6.56 -5.98 -16.08
N PRO A 20 -6.35 -5.82 -14.75
CA PRO A 20 -7.37 -6.08 -13.75
C PRO A 20 -8.49 -5.05 -13.82
N THR A 21 -9.69 -5.43 -13.41
CA THR A 21 -10.79 -4.47 -13.25
C THR A 21 -10.50 -3.52 -12.09
N LEU A 22 -10.45 -2.22 -12.36
CA LEU A 22 -10.25 -1.18 -11.37
C LEU A 22 -11.59 -0.70 -10.79
N LYS A 23 -11.62 -0.42 -9.48
CA LYS A 23 -12.83 0.06 -8.78
C LYS A 23 -12.92 1.58 -8.74
N THR A 24 -11.79 2.27 -8.82
CA THR A 24 -11.72 3.73 -8.66
C THR A 24 -11.75 4.49 -9.99
N ARG A 25 -11.54 3.82 -11.12
CA ARG A 25 -11.40 4.43 -12.46
C ARG A 25 -11.58 3.40 -13.58
N SER A 26 -11.69 3.88 -14.81
CA SER A 26 -11.62 3.05 -16.03
C SER A 26 -10.32 3.31 -16.81
N TYR A 27 -9.97 2.37 -17.67
CA TYR A 27 -8.89 2.56 -18.64
C TYR A 27 -9.33 3.47 -19.79
N THR A 28 -8.37 4.25 -20.31
CA THR A 28 -8.48 5.10 -21.50
C THR A 28 -7.19 5.00 -22.30
N LEU A 29 -7.26 5.25 -23.61
CA LEU A 29 -6.08 5.47 -24.43
C LEU A 29 -5.56 6.89 -24.25
N ARG A 30 -4.24 7.02 -24.34
CA ARG A 30 -3.52 8.29 -24.31
C ARG A 30 -2.44 8.32 -25.38
N GLN A 31 -1.98 9.51 -25.72
CA GLN A 31 -0.76 9.71 -26.48
C GLN A 31 0.40 8.93 -25.85
N LEU A 32 1.24 8.36 -26.71
CA LEU A 32 2.45 7.68 -26.28
C LEU A 32 3.36 8.67 -25.52
N ARG A 33 3.92 8.25 -24.38
CA ARG A 33 4.83 9.08 -23.60
C ARG A 33 6.13 9.35 -24.38
N ASP A 34 6.85 10.39 -23.97
CA ASP A 34 8.21 10.57 -24.49
C ASP A 34 9.07 9.40 -24.03
N GLY A 35 9.91 8.88 -24.92
CA GLY A 35 10.62 7.61 -24.69
C GLY A 35 11.10 6.99 -25.99
N TRP A 36 10.98 5.66 -26.10
CA TRP A 36 11.53 4.87 -27.19
C TRP A 36 10.53 3.86 -27.71
N LEU A 37 10.47 3.74 -29.04
CA LEU A 37 9.66 2.76 -29.76
C LEU A 37 10.58 1.84 -30.55
N TYR A 38 10.38 0.53 -30.35
CA TYR A 38 11.11 -0.52 -31.04
C TYR A 38 10.16 -1.29 -31.95
N VAL A 39 10.59 -1.52 -33.18
CA VAL A 39 9.82 -2.26 -34.18
C VAL A 39 10.69 -3.34 -34.82
N TRP A 40 10.27 -4.59 -34.68
CA TRP A 40 10.87 -5.73 -35.37
C TRP A 40 9.96 -6.15 -36.51
N ASP A 41 10.48 -6.11 -37.74
CA ASP A 41 9.81 -6.69 -38.90
C ASP A 41 10.19 -8.17 -39.01
N SER A 42 9.22 -9.04 -38.75
CA SER A 42 9.42 -10.48 -38.77
C SER A 42 9.59 -11.04 -40.19
N VAL A 43 9.15 -10.30 -41.21
CA VAL A 43 9.24 -10.71 -42.63
C VAL A 43 10.59 -10.29 -43.20
N ASP A 44 10.93 -9.02 -43.11
CA ASP A 44 12.18 -8.48 -43.67
C ASP A 44 13.38 -8.67 -42.72
N LYS A 45 13.15 -9.15 -41.48
CA LYS A 45 14.17 -9.35 -40.42
C LYS A 45 14.94 -8.08 -40.08
N THR A 46 14.27 -6.93 -40.15
CA THR A 46 14.85 -5.62 -39.84
C THR A 46 14.41 -5.15 -38.45
N PHE A 47 15.32 -4.49 -37.73
CA PHE A 47 15.06 -3.89 -36.43
C PHE A 47 15.15 -2.37 -36.53
N HIS A 48 14.12 -1.67 -36.07
CA HIS A 48 14.05 -0.22 -36.09
C HIS A 48 13.85 0.34 -34.69
N GLU A 49 14.64 1.37 -34.38
CA GLU A 49 14.59 2.12 -33.12
C GLU A 49 14.16 3.56 -33.42
N TYR A 50 13.19 4.06 -32.66
CA TYR A 50 12.69 5.42 -32.76
C TYR A 50 12.68 6.10 -31.40
N GLN A 51 13.18 7.32 -31.32
CA GLN A 51 12.95 8.20 -30.18
C GLN A 51 11.61 8.90 -30.36
N VAL A 52 10.79 8.90 -29.32
CA VAL A 52 9.47 9.54 -29.29
C VAL A 52 9.58 10.83 -28.49
N ILE A 53 9.33 11.97 -29.13
CA ILE A 53 9.24 13.28 -28.46
C ILE A 53 7.99 13.99 -28.95
N GLY A 54 7.07 14.31 -28.03
CA GLY A 54 5.76 14.81 -28.38
C GLY A 54 5.05 13.80 -29.30
N ARG A 55 4.71 14.22 -30.51
CA ARG A 55 4.08 13.35 -31.52
C ARG A 55 5.04 12.85 -32.60
N MET A 56 6.32 13.15 -32.47
CA MET A 56 7.32 12.88 -33.50
C MET A 56 8.11 11.64 -33.16
N PHE A 57 8.39 10.84 -34.20
CA PHE A 57 9.23 9.66 -34.17
C PHE A 57 10.52 9.96 -34.93
N THR A 58 11.64 10.05 -34.23
CA THR A 58 12.97 10.23 -34.81
C THR A 58 13.63 8.87 -34.95
N ARG A 59 13.95 8.44 -36.18
CA ARG A 59 14.60 7.14 -36.42
C ARG A 59 16.06 7.18 -36.02
N HIS A 60 16.53 6.20 -35.27
CA HIS A 60 17.95 6.01 -34.94
C HIS A 60 18.53 4.87 -35.79
N THR A 61 19.46 5.18 -36.71
CA THR A 61 19.96 4.22 -37.71
C THR A 61 21.31 3.62 -37.32
N TRP A 62 21.31 2.35 -36.89
CA TRP A 62 22.53 1.70 -36.39
C TRP A 62 23.63 1.60 -37.45
N THR A 63 24.74 2.29 -37.21
CA THR A 63 25.98 2.15 -37.99
C THR A 63 26.97 1.25 -37.24
N ALA A 64 28.17 1.04 -37.79
CA ALA A 64 29.22 0.28 -37.13
C ALA A 64 29.60 0.84 -35.74
N LEU A 65 29.33 2.12 -35.47
CA LEU A 65 29.62 2.75 -34.17
C LEU A 65 28.57 2.44 -33.10
N GLU A 66 27.31 2.25 -33.48
CA GLU A 66 26.22 1.98 -32.52
C GLU A 66 25.99 0.50 -32.23
N ILE A 67 26.48 -0.39 -33.10
CA ILE A 67 26.41 -1.84 -32.88
C ILE A 67 27.18 -2.19 -31.61
N GLY A 68 26.52 -2.90 -30.68
CA GLY A 68 27.11 -3.29 -29.40
C GLY A 68 27.07 -2.22 -28.31
N GLN A 69 26.55 -1.03 -28.58
CA GLN A 69 26.49 0.06 -27.59
C GLN A 69 25.11 0.13 -26.92
N ASP A 70 25.10 0.38 -25.60
CA ASP A 70 23.87 0.56 -24.83
C ASP A 70 23.20 1.90 -25.09
N LEU A 71 23.99 2.96 -25.25
CA LEU A 71 23.53 4.31 -25.56
C LEU A 71 23.81 4.62 -27.03
N ARG A 72 22.77 4.98 -27.78
CA ARG A 72 22.86 5.23 -29.22
C ARG A 72 22.25 6.57 -29.57
N THR A 73 23.07 7.47 -30.11
CA THR A 73 22.71 8.87 -30.37
C THR A 73 23.04 9.25 -31.81
N ASN A 74 22.21 8.79 -32.72
CA ASN A 74 22.35 8.89 -34.17
C ASN A 74 20.99 9.22 -34.81
N PRO A 75 20.43 10.42 -34.50
CA PRO A 75 19.12 10.81 -35.00
C PRO A 75 19.14 10.96 -36.52
N GLY A 76 18.16 10.34 -37.17
CA GLY A 76 17.89 10.44 -38.60
C GLY A 76 16.58 11.15 -38.87
N GLU A 77 15.81 10.61 -39.81
CA GLU A 77 14.53 11.18 -40.23
C GLU A 77 13.52 11.23 -39.08
N THR A 78 12.76 12.32 -39.04
CA THR A 78 11.74 12.59 -38.01
C THR A 78 10.39 12.77 -38.67
N HIS A 79 9.42 11.93 -38.31
CA HIS A 79 8.06 11.98 -38.85
C HIS A 79 7.02 11.75 -37.75
N PRO A 80 5.78 12.28 -37.89
CA PRO A 80 4.68 12.00 -36.97
C PRO A 80 4.00 10.65 -37.23
N TYR A 81 4.55 9.84 -38.15
CA TYR A 81 4.03 8.54 -38.56
C TYR A 81 5.19 7.61 -38.95
N LEU A 82 4.88 6.31 -39.04
CA LEU A 82 5.81 5.29 -39.51
C LEU A 82 5.27 4.65 -40.79
N LEU A 83 6.16 4.29 -41.73
CA LEU A 83 5.80 3.58 -42.95
C LEU A 83 6.42 2.18 -42.96
N TYR A 84 5.59 1.18 -43.20
CA TYR A 84 6.00 -0.21 -43.37
C TYR A 84 5.33 -0.83 -44.60
N PRO A 85 5.98 -1.78 -45.28
CA PRO A 85 5.34 -2.55 -46.34
C PRO A 85 4.08 -3.26 -45.85
N ARG A 86 3.03 -3.31 -46.68
CA ARG A 86 1.77 -4.00 -46.36
C ARG A 86 1.93 -5.50 -46.08
N ARG A 87 3.04 -6.10 -46.52
CA ARG A 87 3.36 -7.51 -46.28
C ARG A 87 3.93 -7.78 -44.88
N SER A 88 4.32 -6.74 -44.14
CA SER A 88 5.13 -6.89 -42.93
C SER A 88 4.29 -7.38 -41.74
N ILE A 89 4.91 -8.24 -40.93
CA ILE A 89 4.38 -8.67 -39.64
C ILE A 89 5.28 -8.06 -38.59
N LEU A 90 4.77 -7.06 -37.88
CA LEU A 90 5.54 -6.23 -36.97
C LEU A 90 5.36 -6.69 -35.53
N ARG A 91 6.42 -6.58 -34.75
CA ARG A 91 6.36 -6.64 -33.28
C ARG A 91 6.86 -5.34 -32.70
N LEU A 92 6.00 -4.69 -31.93
CA LEU A 92 6.21 -3.35 -31.39
C LEU A 92 6.35 -3.40 -29.86
N ALA A 93 7.23 -2.55 -29.33
CA ALA A 93 7.34 -2.29 -27.91
C ALA A 93 7.65 -0.82 -27.65
N PHE A 94 6.99 -0.27 -26.64
CA PHE A 94 7.33 1.02 -26.08
C PHE A 94 8.16 0.83 -24.81
N SER A 95 9.12 1.73 -24.57
CA SER A 95 9.88 1.80 -23.34
C SER A 95 10.15 3.26 -22.96
N PRO A 96 10.00 3.64 -21.68
CA PRO A 96 10.37 4.99 -21.21
C PRO A 96 11.88 5.22 -21.26
N VAL A 97 12.68 4.15 -21.30
CA VAL A 97 14.15 4.19 -21.36
C VAL A 97 14.67 3.56 -22.66
N GLN A 98 15.85 4.00 -23.11
CA GLN A 98 16.49 3.40 -24.28
C GLN A 98 16.92 1.96 -23.95
N TRP A 99 16.54 0.99 -24.77
CA TRP A 99 16.97 -0.40 -24.60
C TRP A 99 18.47 -0.53 -24.69
N THR A 100 19.04 -1.35 -23.81
CA THR A 100 20.44 -1.78 -23.91
C THR A 100 20.64 -2.64 -25.15
N TRP A 101 21.90 -2.81 -25.56
CA TRP A 101 22.21 -3.72 -26.66
C TRP A 101 21.71 -5.15 -26.38
N ARG A 102 21.78 -5.59 -25.12
CA ARG A 102 21.30 -6.90 -24.68
C ARG A 102 19.80 -7.09 -24.96
N LEU A 103 18.96 -6.13 -24.60
CA LEU A 103 17.51 -6.21 -24.83
C LEU A 103 17.18 -6.19 -26.33
N CYS A 104 17.88 -5.36 -27.10
CA CYS A 104 17.80 -5.33 -28.55
C CYS A 104 18.11 -6.70 -29.18
N GLU A 105 19.20 -7.36 -28.78
CA GLU A 105 19.56 -8.69 -29.26
C GLU A 105 18.59 -9.78 -28.77
N ALA A 106 18.08 -9.67 -27.54
CA ALA A 106 17.04 -10.57 -27.05
C ALA A 106 15.77 -10.49 -27.92
N MET A 107 15.37 -9.30 -28.37
CA MET A 107 14.25 -9.12 -29.28
C MET A 107 14.52 -9.74 -30.66
N ARG A 108 15.71 -9.47 -31.24
CA ARG A 108 16.11 -9.98 -32.57
C ARG A 108 16.24 -11.50 -32.61
N SER A 109 16.73 -12.10 -31.54
CA SER A 109 16.86 -13.56 -31.39
C SER A 109 15.57 -14.26 -30.97
N GLY A 110 14.50 -13.50 -30.69
CA GLY A 110 13.23 -14.05 -30.20
C GLY A 110 13.23 -14.48 -28.72
N GLY A 111 14.30 -14.17 -27.98
CA GLY A 111 14.41 -14.43 -26.54
C GLY A 111 13.60 -13.45 -25.68
N LEU A 112 13.25 -12.27 -26.19
CA LEU A 112 12.38 -11.33 -25.49
C LEU A 112 10.91 -11.76 -25.64
N GLN A 113 10.42 -12.49 -24.64
CA GLN A 113 9.05 -12.99 -24.58
C GLN A 113 8.35 -12.32 -23.40
N THR A 114 7.58 -11.27 -23.71
CA THR A 114 6.83 -10.53 -22.70
C THR A 114 5.41 -10.26 -23.21
N PRO A 115 4.40 -10.31 -22.34
CA PRO A 115 3.02 -10.12 -22.76
C PRO A 115 2.69 -8.65 -23.13
N TRP A 116 3.66 -7.73 -22.96
CA TRP A 116 3.56 -6.32 -23.34
C TRP A 116 4.04 -6.03 -24.77
N LEU A 117 4.64 -7.02 -25.45
CA LEU A 117 4.94 -6.92 -26.88
C LEU A 117 3.65 -6.96 -27.70
N ARG A 118 3.55 -6.06 -28.68
CA ARG A 118 2.37 -5.97 -29.55
C ARG A 118 2.71 -6.47 -30.94
N ASP A 119 2.08 -7.58 -31.32
CA ASP A 119 2.13 -8.07 -32.69
C ASP A 119 1.10 -7.32 -33.56
N LEU A 120 1.50 -6.99 -34.78
CA LEU A 120 0.69 -6.29 -35.77
C LEU A 120 0.88 -6.97 -37.13
N ASP A 121 -0.18 -7.61 -37.60
CA ASP A 121 -0.25 -8.23 -38.93
C ASP A 121 -0.82 -7.22 -39.92
N LEU A 122 0.05 -6.58 -40.71
CA LEU A 122 -0.38 -5.62 -41.72
C LEU A 122 -1.13 -6.27 -42.90
N PRO A 123 -0.75 -7.47 -43.39
CA PRO A 123 -1.56 -8.20 -44.37
C PRO A 123 -3.01 -8.37 -43.92
N ASP A 124 -3.23 -8.93 -42.73
CA ASP A 124 -4.58 -9.18 -42.20
C ASP A 124 -5.35 -7.86 -41.99
N TYR A 125 -4.68 -6.81 -41.50
CA TYR A 125 -5.30 -5.50 -41.39
C TYR A 125 -5.68 -4.91 -42.75
N CYS A 126 -4.86 -5.06 -43.78
CA CYS A 126 -5.17 -4.55 -45.12
C CYS A 126 -6.39 -5.23 -45.73
N ASP A 127 -6.64 -6.51 -45.39
CA ASP A 127 -7.78 -7.27 -45.88
C ASP A 127 -9.05 -7.03 -45.07
N THR A 128 -8.92 -6.87 -43.73
CA THR A 128 -10.06 -6.85 -42.81
C THR A 128 -10.39 -5.48 -42.21
N TYR A 129 -9.44 -4.55 -42.22
CA TYR A 129 -9.45 -3.30 -41.44
C TYR A 129 -9.65 -3.50 -39.93
N GLN A 130 -9.30 -4.67 -39.41
CA GLN A 130 -9.41 -5.01 -37.99
C GLN A 130 -8.04 -5.31 -37.38
N VAL A 131 -7.84 -4.89 -36.13
CA VAL A 131 -6.66 -5.22 -35.34
C VAL A 131 -7.04 -5.21 -33.86
N ALA A 132 -6.45 -6.11 -33.07
CA ALA A 132 -6.87 -6.35 -31.68
C ALA A 132 -6.70 -5.14 -30.74
N HIS A 133 -5.66 -4.31 -30.98
CA HIS A 133 -5.28 -3.18 -30.11
C HIS A 133 -5.03 -1.92 -30.92
N GLY A 134 -5.81 -1.70 -31.97
CA GLY A 134 -5.66 -0.55 -32.86
C GLY A 134 -6.92 -0.29 -33.65
N ALA A 135 -7.00 0.87 -34.27
CA ALA A 135 -8.11 1.22 -35.14
C ALA A 135 -7.60 2.03 -36.34
N PRO A 136 -8.43 2.19 -37.37
CA PRO A 136 -8.14 3.10 -38.47
C PRO A 136 -7.81 4.50 -37.96
N LEU A 137 -6.85 5.17 -38.61
CA LEU A 137 -6.37 6.50 -38.21
C LEU A 137 -7.49 7.54 -38.10
N VAL A 138 -8.54 7.40 -38.91
CA VAL A 138 -9.73 8.27 -38.90
C VAL A 138 -10.52 8.24 -37.58
N GLN A 139 -10.27 7.26 -36.70
CA GLN A 139 -10.91 7.15 -35.38
C GLN A 139 -10.02 7.68 -34.24
N LEU A 140 -8.87 8.27 -34.56
CA LEU A 140 -7.85 8.67 -33.58
C LEU A 140 -8.41 9.62 -32.51
N GLY A 141 -9.00 10.75 -32.91
CA GLY A 141 -9.53 11.73 -31.96
C GLY A 141 -10.78 11.28 -31.21
N GLN A 142 -11.46 10.23 -31.70
CA GLN A 142 -12.60 9.62 -31.01
C GLN A 142 -12.17 8.55 -29.99
N SER A 143 -10.95 8.04 -30.10
CA SER A 143 -10.47 6.89 -29.32
C SER A 143 -9.42 7.27 -28.28
N VAL A 144 -8.59 8.28 -28.54
CA VAL A 144 -7.47 8.68 -27.68
C VAL A 144 -7.82 9.95 -26.93
N ALA A 145 -7.77 9.90 -25.59
CA ALA A 145 -8.32 10.98 -24.77
C ALA A 145 -7.69 12.34 -25.08
N ASP A 146 -6.36 12.43 -25.05
CA ASP A 146 -5.59 13.67 -25.28
C ASP A 146 -5.31 13.96 -26.76
N ILE A 147 -6.11 13.41 -27.69
CA ILE A 147 -6.15 13.81 -29.09
C ILE A 147 -7.57 14.25 -29.43
N ARG A 148 -7.75 15.52 -29.79
CA ARG A 148 -9.08 16.11 -29.98
C ARG A 148 -9.54 16.05 -31.43
N VAL A 149 -10.84 15.81 -31.61
CA VAL A 149 -11.53 16.15 -32.86
C VAL A 149 -11.64 17.68 -32.94
N GLN A 150 -11.63 18.22 -34.15
CA GLN A 150 -11.77 19.66 -34.37
C GLN A 150 -12.99 20.23 -33.61
N ASP A 151 -12.82 21.42 -33.03
CA ASP A 151 -13.83 22.15 -32.24
C ASP A 151 -14.31 21.45 -30.95
N GLN A 152 -13.65 20.37 -30.51
CA GLN A 152 -13.88 19.77 -29.20
C GLN A 152 -12.93 20.33 -28.14
N PRO A 153 -13.42 20.55 -26.89
CA PRO A 153 -12.56 20.99 -25.80
C PRO A 153 -11.55 19.90 -25.43
N ALA A 154 -10.32 20.31 -25.11
CA ALA A 154 -9.31 19.41 -24.60
C ALA A 154 -9.78 18.74 -23.30
N PRO A 155 -9.58 17.41 -23.12
CA PRO A 155 -9.93 16.78 -21.86
C PRO A 155 -9.03 17.29 -20.73
N ASN A 156 -9.59 17.41 -19.54
CA ASN A 156 -8.81 17.76 -18.37
C ASN A 156 -8.32 16.50 -17.66
N LEU A 157 -7.09 16.07 -17.96
CA LEU A 157 -6.47 14.89 -17.37
C LEU A 157 -5.75 15.25 -16.06
N LEU A 158 -6.53 15.56 -15.02
CA LEU A 158 -6.01 15.99 -13.71
C LEU A 158 -5.54 14.84 -12.80
N SER A 159 -5.93 13.60 -13.11
CA SER A 159 -5.70 12.43 -12.25
C SER A 159 -4.60 11.50 -12.75
N THR A 160 -3.63 12.03 -13.49
CA THR A 160 -2.51 11.31 -14.11
C THR A 160 -1.19 12.03 -13.83
N THR A 161 -0.09 11.27 -13.82
CA THR A 161 1.25 11.80 -13.64
C THR A 161 1.73 12.64 -14.82
N LEU A 162 1.10 12.50 -15.98
CA LEU A 162 1.45 13.23 -17.20
C LEU A 162 0.30 14.15 -17.64
N PRO A 163 0.18 15.38 -17.10
CA PRO A 163 -0.88 16.31 -17.46
C PRO A 163 -0.75 16.83 -18.90
N THR A 164 -1.82 17.45 -19.42
CA THR A 164 -1.83 18.05 -20.77
C THR A 164 -1.24 19.45 -20.84
N ASN A 165 -1.17 20.14 -19.70
CA ASN A 165 -0.60 21.47 -19.57
C ASN A 165 0.62 21.44 -18.66
N ALA A 166 1.60 22.28 -18.98
CA ALA A 166 2.72 22.54 -18.08
C ALA A 166 2.21 23.15 -16.77
N ASP A 167 2.85 22.79 -15.66
CA ASP A 167 2.57 23.38 -14.36
C ASP A 167 3.41 24.65 -14.18
N PRO A 168 2.81 25.85 -14.09
CA PRO A 168 3.59 27.07 -13.90
C PRO A 168 4.36 27.09 -12.57
N ALA A 169 3.92 26.31 -11.58
CA ALA A 169 4.57 26.22 -10.28
C ALA A 169 5.72 25.19 -10.26
N ASP A 170 5.77 24.29 -11.24
CA ASP A 170 6.79 23.25 -11.37
C ASP A 170 7.20 23.08 -12.85
N PRO A 171 8.13 23.93 -13.34
CA PRO A 171 8.53 23.94 -14.76
C PRO A 171 9.20 22.64 -15.22
N ASP A 172 9.78 21.87 -14.28
CA ASP A 172 10.50 20.63 -14.56
C ASP A 172 9.57 19.42 -14.61
N ARG A 173 8.28 19.58 -14.21
CA ARG A 173 7.30 18.51 -14.28
C ARG A 173 7.01 18.11 -15.73
N PRO A 174 7.15 16.82 -16.08
CA PRO A 174 6.84 16.37 -17.43
C PRO A 174 5.35 16.57 -17.74
N PHE A 175 5.05 17.03 -18.95
CA PHE A 175 3.69 17.19 -19.46
C PHE A 175 3.62 16.75 -20.93
N LYS A 176 2.43 16.38 -21.40
CA LYS A 176 2.20 15.94 -22.78
C LYS A 176 1.04 16.72 -23.39
N ARG A 177 1.36 17.72 -24.21
CA ARG A 177 0.36 18.61 -24.79
C ARG A 177 -0.62 17.85 -25.69
N ASP A 178 -1.90 18.17 -25.56
CA ASP A 178 -2.92 17.67 -26.47
C ASP A 178 -2.77 18.28 -27.87
N PHE A 179 -3.29 17.59 -28.89
CA PHE A 179 -3.29 18.08 -30.27
C PHE A 179 -4.53 17.65 -31.05
N GLU A 180 -4.82 18.34 -32.15
CA GLU A 180 -5.92 18.01 -33.07
C GLU A 180 -5.56 16.85 -33.98
N GLU A 181 -6.46 15.88 -34.14
CA GLU A 181 -6.24 14.73 -35.03
C GLU A 181 -5.93 15.16 -36.47
N ALA A 182 -6.52 16.27 -36.93
CA ALA A 182 -6.33 16.83 -38.27
C ALA A 182 -4.85 17.13 -38.57
N LEU A 183 -4.09 17.48 -37.52
CA LEU A 183 -2.67 17.78 -37.62
C LEU A 183 -1.86 16.55 -37.98
N ILE A 184 -2.15 15.39 -37.38
CA ILE A 184 -1.49 14.12 -37.75
C ILE A 184 -1.98 13.66 -39.12
N ARG A 185 -3.29 13.68 -39.33
CA ARG A 185 -3.91 13.23 -40.59
C ARG A 185 -3.37 13.99 -41.80
N GLY A 186 -3.10 15.29 -41.66
CA GLY A 186 -2.50 16.11 -42.72
C GLY A 186 -1.07 15.73 -43.11
N TYR A 187 -0.31 15.07 -42.22
CA TYR A 187 1.05 14.60 -42.53
C TYR A 187 1.09 13.19 -43.12
N VAL A 188 0.08 12.35 -42.82
CA VAL A 188 0.09 10.95 -43.24
C VAL A 188 -0.22 10.84 -44.74
N PRO A 189 0.63 10.16 -45.54
CA PRO A 189 0.47 10.08 -46.99
C PRO A 189 -0.86 9.46 -47.46
N ASP A 190 -1.34 8.43 -46.76
CA ASP A 190 -2.63 7.78 -47.03
C ASP A 190 -3.40 7.55 -45.72
N GLN A 191 -4.39 8.41 -45.47
CA GLN A 191 -5.18 8.38 -44.24
C GLN A 191 -6.15 7.20 -44.15
N HIS A 192 -6.54 6.61 -45.29
CA HIS A 192 -7.57 5.59 -45.33
C HIS A 192 -7.01 4.18 -45.08
N THR A 193 -5.73 3.98 -45.35
CA THR A 193 -5.03 2.72 -45.07
C THR A 193 -4.17 2.79 -43.80
N ALA A 194 -3.99 3.97 -43.22
CA ALA A 194 -3.29 4.14 -41.97
C ALA A 194 -4.10 3.66 -40.75
N LEU A 195 -3.39 3.21 -39.72
CA LEU A 195 -3.93 2.80 -38.44
C LEU A 195 -3.13 3.42 -37.30
N PHE A 196 -3.74 3.53 -36.12
CA PHE A 196 -3.00 3.72 -34.88
C PHE A 196 -3.07 2.44 -34.05
N ILE A 197 -2.02 2.20 -33.27
CA ILE A 197 -1.93 1.04 -32.38
C ILE A 197 -1.68 1.52 -30.94
N ALA A 198 -2.37 0.89 -29.99
CA ALA A 198 -2.16 1.08 -28.57
C ALA A 198 -1.03 0.16 -28.10
N LEU A 199 -0.03 0.75 -27.43
CA LEU A 199 1.08 0.04 -26.79
C LEU A 199 0.90 0.11 -25.28
N ASP A 200 1.34 -0.92 -24.56
CA ASP A 200 1.29 -0.90 -23.10
C ASP A 200 2.50 -0.18 -22.51
N ASP A 201 2.24 0.64 -21.50
CA ASP A 201 3.24 1.16 -20.57
C ASP A 201 2.81 0.75 -19.15
N PRO A 202 3.28 -0.41 -18.66
CA PRO A 202 2.82 -0.94 -17.38
C PRO A 202 3.29 -0.08 -16.19
N LEU A 203 4.41 0.64 -16.30
CA LEU A 203 4.89 1.51 -15.23
C LEU A 203 4.14 2.85 -15.21
N ALA A 204 3.71 3.38 -16.34
CA ALA A 204 2.81 4.55 -16.35
C ALA A 204 1.50 4.30 -15.58
N LEU A 205 0.96 3.07 -15.64
CA LEU A 205 -0.21 2.71 -14.85
C LEU A 205 0.10 2.61 -13.35
N VAL A 206 1.29 2.11 -12.99
CA VAL A 206 1.78 2.14 -11.61
C VAL A 206 1.85 3.59 -11.12
N ASP A 207 2.43 4.49 -11.90
CA ASP A 207 2.54 5.91 -11.56
C ASP A 207 1.17 6.56 -11.34
N ASP A 208 0.23 6.36 -12.27
CA ASP A 208 -1.12 6.96 -12.20
C ASP A 208 -1.95 6.42 -11.03
N LEU A 209 -1.82 5.13 -10.71
CA LEU A 209 -2.47 4.50 -9.56
C LEU A 209 -1.83 4.93 -8.24
N SER A 210 -0.51 5.09 -8.21
CA SER A 210 0.23 5.59 -7.06
C SER A 210 -0.14 7.03 -6.76
N LEU A 211 -0.18 7.90 -7.78
CA LEU A 211 -0.62 9.29 -7.63
C LEU A 211 -2.05 9.38 -7.06
N ASN A 212 -2.95 8.50 -7.49
CA ASN A 212 -4.31 8.44 -6.95
C ASN A 212 -4.32 8.11 -5.46
N LEU A 213 -3.57 7.09 -5.05
CA LEU A 213 -3.50 6.69 -3.66
C LEU A 213 -2.86 7.78 -2.81
N THR A 214 -1.76 8.39 -3.28
CA THR A 214 -1.13 9.54 -2.62
C THR A 214 -2.12 10.68 -2.42
N GLY A 215 -2.90 11.04 -3.45
CA GLY A 215 -3.94 12.06 -3.33
C GLY A 215 -4.97 11.74 -2.26
N ARG A 216 -5.44 10.49 -2.17
CA ARG A 216 -6.39 10.06 -1.12
C ARG A 216 -5.79 10.10 0.27
N ARG A 217 -4.53 9.72 0.43
CA ARG A 217 -3.81 9.80 1.71
C ARG A 217 -3.57 11.24 2.14
N LEU A 218 -3.29 12.14 1.19
CA LEU A 218 -3.20 13.58 1.47
C LEU A 218 -4.55 14.17 1.91
N GLU A 219 -5.66 13.80 1.26
CA GLU A 219 -7.01 14.20 1.70
C GLU A 219 -7.30 13.77 3.15
N GLN A 220 -6.92 12.55 3.51
CA GLN A 220 -7.03 12.02 4.87
C GLN A 220 -6.16 12.80 5.86
N ALA A 221 -4.88 13.01 5.54
CA ALA A 221 -3.95 13.75 6.39
C ALA A 221 -4.41 15.21 6.62
N LEU A 222 -4.92 15.87 5.59
CA LEU A 222 -5.47 17.23 5.70
C LEU A 222 -6.73 17.26 6.57
N PHE A 223 -7.62 16.27 6.43
CA PHE A 223 -8.79 16.14 7.28
C PHE A 223 -8.37 15.96 8.75
N GLU A 224 -7.43 15.06 9.02
CA GLU A 224 -6.89 14.84 10.36
C GLU A 224 -6.32 16.14 10.94
N GLN A 225 -5.44 16.81 10.20
CA GLN A 225 -4.83 18.08 10.62
C GLN A 225 -5.88 19.16 10.94
N GLN A 226 -6.92 19.31 10.13
CA GLN A 226 -7.95 20.34 10.31
C GLN A 226 -8.90 20.04 11.48
N HIS A 227 -9.16 18.77 11.76
CA HIS A 227 -10.20 18.35 12.69
C HIS A 227 -9.69 17.74 13.99
N GLN A 228 -8.39 17.45 14.13
CA GLN A 228 -7.81 16.76 15.28
C GLN A 228 -8.18 17.43 16.61
N GLU A 229 -7.93 18.72 16.78
CA GLU A 229 -8.21 19.44 18.04
C GLU A 229 -9.71 19.50 18.35
N LYS A 230 -10.53 19.78 17.33
CA LYS A 230 -11.99 19.85 17.48
C LYS A 230 -12.59 18.48 17.83
N LEU A 231 -12.10 17.41 17.21
CA LEU A 231 -12.49 16.03 17.51
C LEU A 231 -12.10 15.64 18.94
N GLN A 232 -10.92 16.05 19.41
CA GLN A 232 -10.49 15.80 20.79
C GLN A 232 -11.39 16.49 21.80
N THR A 233 -11.65 17.79 21.63
CA THR A 233 -12.55 18.55 22.52
C THR A 233 -13.97 17.98 22.46
N ALA A 234 -14.47 17.67 21.27
CA ALA A 234 -15.80 17.10 21.10
C ALA A 234 -15.94 15.73 21.76
N THR A 235 -14.93 14.85 21.63
CA THR A 235 -14.92 13.53 22.27
C THR A 235 -14.83 13.64 23.80
N ALA A 236 -14.05 14.59 24.30
CA ALA A 236 -13.96 14.87 25.73
C ALA A 236 -15.33 15.32 26.27
N VAL A 237 -15.94 16.35 25.68
CA VAL A 237 -17.26 16.84 26.11
C VAL A 237 -18.36 15.78 25.95
N GLN A 238 -18.31 14.94 24.90
CA GLN A 238 -19.21 13.79 24.77
C GLN A 238 -19.05 12.80 25.93
N THR A 239 -17.82 12.52 26.36
CA THR A 239 -17.54 11.61 27.47
C THR A 239 -18.06 12.16 28.80
N LEU A 240 -17.99 13.48 28.99
CA LEU A 240 -18.42 14.15 30.22
C LEU A 240 -19.93 14.30 30.32
N CYS A 241 -20.55 14.77 29.24
CA CYS A 241 -21.95 15.17 29.26
C CYS A 241 -22.90 14.09 28.69
N GLY A 242 -22.36 13.15 27.92
CA GLY A 242 -23.06 11.99 27.37
C GLY A 242 -23.16 10.82 28.34
N PHE A 243 -23.46 9.64 27.80
CA PHE A 243 -23.66 8.41 28.58
C PHE A 243 -22.64 7.32 28.19
N ASP A 244 -22.46 6.31 29.05
CA ASP A 244 -21.64 5.14 28.73
C ASP A 244 -22.40 4.20 27.78
N TYR A 245 -22.13 4.33 26.48
CA TYR A 245 -22.79 3.53 25.43
C TYR A 245 -22.22 2.11 25.29
N ALA A 246 -21.00 1.84 25.80
CA ALA A 246 -20.32 0.55 25.61
C ALA A 246 -21.14 -0.68 26.07
N PRO A 247 -21.87 -0.66 27.21
CA PRO A 247 -22.72 -1.78 27.64
C PRO A 247 -23.94 -2.03 26.74
N LEU A 248 -24.27 -1.08 25.86
CA LEU A 248 -25.43 -1.15 24.97
C LEU A 248 -25.07 -1.58 23.56
N LEU A 249 -23.77 -1.66 23.21
CA LEU A 249 -23.31 -1.99 21.87
C LEU A 249 -23.43 -3.49 21.58
N PRO A 250 -24.09 -3.89 20.48
CA PRO A 250 -23.95 -5.24 19.95
C PRO A 250 -22.51 -5.55 19.52
N ALA A 251 -22.10 -6.82 19.58
CA ALA A 251 -20.74 -7.24 19.26
C ALA A 251 -20.28 -6.83 17.84
N HIS A 252 -21.18 -6.90 16.85
CA HIS A 252 -20.87 -6.51 15.47
C HIS A 252 -20.78 -4.99 15.29
N VAL A 253 -21.51 -4.21 16.08
CA VAL A 253 -21.44 -2.73 16.06
C VAL A 253 -20.15 -2.26 16.71
N ALA A 254 -19.75 -2.89 17.81
CA ALA A 254 -18.55 -2.51 18.58
C ALA A 254 -17.23 -2.68 17.79
N GLN A 255 -17.24 -3.45 16.71
CA GLN A 255 -16.07 -3.70 15.86
C GLN A 255 -15.89 -2.64 14.77
N ASP A 256 -16.91 -1.84 14.47
CA ASP A 256 -16.89 -0.80 13.43
C ASP A 256 -17.15 0.58 14.05
N PRO A 257 -16.17 1.51 14.01
CA PRO A 257 -16.32 2.85 14.56
C PRO A 257 -17.47 3.67 13.93
N ALA A 258 -17.74 3.49 12.64
CA ALA A 258 -18.83 4.19 11.95
C ALA A 258 -20.20 3.63 12.36
N LEU A 259 -20.32 2.30 12.47
CA LEU A 259 -21.55 1.69 13.02
C LEU A 259 -21.74 2.07 14.49
N THR A 260 -20.66 2.08 15.29
CA THR A 260 -20.71 2.51 16.69
C THR A 260 -21.24 3.94 16.80
N ARG A 261 -20.76 4.85 15.94
CA ARG A 261 -21.25 6.24 15.91
C ARG A 261 -22.73 6.30 15.55
N ALA A 262 -23.14 5.66 14.46
CA ALA A 262 -24.52 5.66 14.00
C ALA A 262 -25.50 5.07 15.03
N TYR A 263 -25.11 3.97 15.67
CA TYR A 263 -25.89 3.35 16.75
C TYR A 263 -26.00 4.29 17.95
N THR A 264 -24.89 4.94 18.32
CA THR A 264 -24.86 5.89 19.44
C THR A 264 -25.70 7.13 19.17
N ASP A 265 -25.73 7.64 17.92
CA ASP A 265 -26.60 8.75 17.51
C ASP A 265 -28.09 8.39 17.67
N ASP A 266 -28.49 7.18 17.25
CA ASP A 266 -29.87 6.72 17.39
C ASP A 266 -30.25 6.49 18.87
N LEU A 267 -29.31 6.05 19.71
CA LEU A 267 -29.51 6.00 21.17
C LEU A 267 -29.67 7.40 21.79
N TYR A 268 -28.89 8.39 21.36
CA TYR A 268 -29.06 9.77 21.82
C TYR A 268 -30.44 10.33 21.46
N ALA A 269 -30.94 10.02 20.26
CA ALA A 269 -32.28 10.43 19.85
C ALA A 269 -33.37 9.84 20.77
N LEU A 270 -33.28 8.54 21.08
CA LEU A 270 -34.18 7.88 22.02
C LEU A 270 -34.11 8.46 23.44
N LEU A 271 -32.89 8.67 23.97
CA LEU A 271 -32.71 9.25 25.31
C LEU A 271 -33.23 10.69 25.39
N LYS A 272 -33.03 11.47 24.33
CA LYS A 272 -33.51 12.86 24.26
C LYS A 272 -35.04 12.92 24.21
N ALA A 273 -35.67 12.04 23.45
CA ALA A 273 -37.13 11.95 23.37
C ALA A 273 -37.74 11.52 24.72
N ASP A 274 -37.16 10.51 25.39
CA ASP A 274 -37.60 10.06 26.72
C ASP A 274 -37.44 11.17 27.78
N ASP A 275 -36.28 11.86 27.80
CA ASP A 275 -36.03 12.99 28.69
C ASP A 275 -37.02 14.15 28.45
N GLY A 276 -37.35 14.43 27.18
CA GLY A 276 -38.30 15.48 26.80
C GLY A 276 -39.74 15.21 27.27
N VAL A 277 -40.21 13.97 27.12
CA VAL A 277 -41.55 13.56 27.60
C VAL A 277 -41.65 13.71 29.10
N GLU A 278 -40.59 13.38 29.85
CA GLU A 278 -40.59 13.46 31.30
C GLU A 278 -40.50 14.90 31.80
N ARG A 279 -39.73 15.77 31.12
CA ARG A 279 -39.77 17.22 31.38
C ARG A 279 -41.16 17.81 31.15
N GLY A 280 -41.87 17.36 30.12
CA GLY A 280 -43.25 17.78 29.87
C GLY A 280 -44.19 17.42 31.03
N ARG A 281 -43.98 16.25 31.66
CA ARG A 281 -44.77 15.81 32.83
C ARG A 281 -44.48 16.63 34.09
N ASP A 282 -43.23 17.05 34.28
CA ASP A 282 -42.81 17.83 35.46
C ASP A 282 -43.28 19.30 35.41
N VAL A 283 -43.63 19.82 34.23
CA VAL A 283 -43.98 21.24 34.00
C VAL A 283 -45.48 21.48 33.88
N VAL A 284 -46.27 20.45 33.53
CA VAL A 284 -47.71 20.56 33.25
C VAL A 284 -48.52 19.86 34.35
N ASP A 285 -49.19 20.64 35.21
CA ASP A 285 -50.15 20.14 36.20
C ASP A 285 -51.60 20.20 35.67
N GLY A 286 -52.38 19.13 35.89
CA GLY A 286 -53.82 19.08 35.54
C GLY A 286 -54.14 18.41 34.19
N PRO A 287 -55.36 18.60 33.63
CA PRO A 287 -55.86 17.85 32.47
C PRO A 287 -55.05 18.05 31.17
N GLU A 288 -54.17 19.05 31.09
CA GLU A 288 -53.20 19.24 30.00
C GLU A 288 -52.04 18.22 30.03
N SER A 289 -51.80 17.53 31.14
CA SER A 289 -50.87 16.38 31.26
C SER A 289 -51.17 15.27 30.24
N VAL A 290 -52.45 15.13 29.84
CA VAL A 290 -52.90 14.17 28.82
C VAL A 290 -52.26 14.46 27.45
N LEU A 291 -51.95 15.73 27.15
CA LEU A 291 -51.26 16.12 25.91
C LEU A 291 -49.78 15.67 25.91
N VAL A 292 -49.11 15.57 27.06
CA VAL A 292 -47.75 15.02 27.16
C VAL A 292 -47.75 13.50 26.87
N GLY A 293 -48.84 12.81 27.21
CA GLY A 293 -49.08 11.42 26.80
C GLY A 293 -49.16 11.25 25.27
N THR A 294 -49.59 12.30 24.55
CA THR A 294 -49.59 12.34 23.08
C THR A 294 -48.21 12.61 22.48
N TRP A 295 -47.11 12.68 23.23
CA TRP A 295 -45.75 12.78 22.67
C TRP A 295 -45.07 11.40 22.58
N ARG A 296 -45.74 10.36 23.08
CA ARG A 296 -45.25 8.98 23.06
C ARG A 296 -45.13 8.40 21.64
N TRP A 297 -45.88 8.91 20.67
CA TRP A 297 -45.75 8.49 19.27
C TRP A 297 -44.38 8.85 18.68
N GLU A 298 -43.71 9.92 19.15
CA GLU A 298 -42.36 10.26 18.71
C GLU A 298 -41.33 9.23 19.20
N ILE A 299 -41.45 8.81 20.45
CA ILE A 299 -40.64 7.73 21.02
C ILE A 299 -40.92 6.42 20.27
N GLU A 300 -42.19 6.06 20.07
CA GLU A 300 -42.58 4.84 19.35
C GLU A 300 -42.09 4.85 17.89
N ALA A 301 -42.09 6.01 17.22
CA ALA A 301 -41.53 6.16 15.87
C ALA A 301 -40.01 5.99 15.85
N LEU A 302 -39.30 6.57 16.84
CA LEU A 302 -37.85 6.39 16.98
C LEU A 302 -37.49 4.95 17.36
N GLU A 303 -38.27 4.29 18.24
CA GLU A 303 -38.12 2.89 18.60
C GLU A 303 -38.33 1.98 17.38
N ALA A 304 -39.36 2.25 16.58
CA ALA A 304 -39.62 1.51 15.34
C ALA A 304 -38.44 1.66 14.35
N THR A 305 -37.91 2.88 14.18
CA THR A 305 -36.75 3.16 13.34
C THR A 305 -35.50 2.44 13.86
N PHE A 306 -35.29 2.46 15.19
CA PHE A 306 -34.18 1.78 15.84
C PHE A 306 -34.25 0.27 15.64
N ILE A 307 -35.43 -0.34 15.83
CA ILE A 307 -35.66 -1.77 15.60
C ILE A 307 -35.46 -2.12 14.14
N GLN A 308 -35.94 -1.30 13.20
CA GLN A 308 -35.74 -1.53 11.77
C GLN A 308 -34.25 -1.58 11.40
N ARG A 309 -33.45 -0.69 11.99
CA ARG A 309 -32.02 -0.54 11.67
C ARG A 309 -31.12 -1.52 12.43
N TRP A 310 -31.42 -1.79 13.70
CA TRP A 310 -30.54 -2.53 14.62
C TRP A 310 -31.14 -3.83 15.15
N GLY A 311 -32.39 -4.12 14.80
CA GLY A 311 -33.11 -5.37 15.09
C GLY A 311 -33.79 -5.42 16.46
N LYS A 312 -33.18 -4.88 17.52
CA LYS A 312 -33.75 -4.92 18.88
C LYS A 312 -33.42 -3.65 19.67
N LEU A 313 -34.34 -3.25 20.54
CA LEU A 313 -34.08 -2.19 21.52
C LEU A 313 -33.05 -2.65 22.57
N PRO A 314 -32.36 -1.70 23.22
CA PRO A 314 -31.48 -2.00 24.34
C PRO A 314 -32.20 -2.75 25.46
N HIS A 315 -31.47 -3.61 26.18
CA HIS A 315 -32.07 -4.39 27.26
C HIS A 315 -32.68 -3.47 28.34
N PRO A 316 -33.92 -3.69 28.80
CA PRO A 316 -34.63 -2.73 29.66
C PRO A 316 -33.88 -2.35 30.94
N GLY A 317 -33.19 -3.32 31.57
CA GLY A 317 -32.42 -3.08 32.78
C GLY A 317 -31.19 -2.18 32.59
N THR A 318 -30.47 -2.32 31.47
CA THR A 318 -29.34 -1.43 31.16
C THR A 318 -29.84 -0.08 30.66
N TRP A 319 -30.91 -0.06 29.87
CA TRP A 319 -31.55 1.16 29.38
C TRP A 319 -32.00 2.08 30.52
N ARG A 320 -32.70 1.56 31.54
CA ARG A 320 -33.10 2.35 32.72
C ARG A 320 -31.92 2.99 33.44
N ARG A 321 -30.80 2.26 33.54
CA ARG A 321 -29.59 2.79 34.17
C ARG A 321 -28.96 3.90 33.33
N THR A 322 -28.89 3.72 32.02
CA THR A 322 -28.42 4.73 31.07
C THR A 322 -29.30 5.98 31.11
N LEU A 323 -30.62 5.81 31.21
CA LEU A 323 -31.58 6.89 31.34
C LEU A 323 -31.34 7.73 32.61
N ALA A 324 -31.07 7.06 33.74
CA ALA A 324 -30.72 7.75 34.99
C ALA A 324 -29.40 8.52 34.86
N GLU A 325 -28.35 7.91 34.31
CA GLU A 325 -27.07 8.59 34.06
C GLU A 325 -27.23 9.79 33.10
N TRP A 326 -28.05 9.62 32.06
CA TRP A 326 -28.40 10.69 31.14
C TRP A 326 -29.05 11.83 31.92
N ARG A 327 -30.07 11.58 32.74
CA ARG A 327 -30.75 12.62 33.54
C ARG A 327 -29.79 13.31 34.53
N ASP A 328 -28.92 12.59 35.21
CA ASP A 328 -27.97 13.15 36.19
C ASP A 328 -26.99 14.17 35.57
N LYS A 329 -26.61 13.96 34.30
CA LYS A 329 -25.70 14.84 33.56
C LYS A 329 -26.41 15.99 32.82
N ARG A 330 -27.71 16.18 33.04
CA ARG A 330 -28.53 17.17 32.29
C ARG A 330 -27.95 18.58 32.37
N ARG A 331 -27.65 19.08 33.58
CA ARG A 331 -27.12 20.43 33.78
C ARG A 331 -25.83 20.68 32.98
N TRP A 332 -24.97 19.66 32.92
CA TRP A 332 -23.68 19.75 32.22
C TRP A 332 -23.87 19.76 30.70
N ARG A 333 -24.91 19.09 30.18
CA ARG A 333 -25.29 19.16 28.77
C ARG A 333 -25.90 20.50 28.39
N GLU A 334 -26.62 21.16 29.30
CA GLU A 334 -27.22 22.48 29.07
C GLU A 334 -26.17 23.59 29.07
N ASP A 335 -25.06 23.42 29.78
CA ASP A 335 -23.92 24.34 29.80
C ASP A 335 -23.04 24.29 28.52
N VAL A 336 -23.33 23.37 27.59
CA VAL A 336 -22.56 23.18 26.34
C VAL A 336 -23.47 23.03 25.13
N HIS A 337 -22.94 23.30 23.92
CA HIS A 337 -23.65 23.04 22.65
C HIS A 337 -23.65 21.54 22.31
N PHE A 338 -24.28 20.69 23.14
CA PHE A 338 -24.18 19.23 23.05
C PHE A 338 -24.75 18.66 21.74
N ASP A 339 -25.87 19.20 21.25
CA ASP A 339 -26.50 18.76 19.99
C ASP A 339 -25.61 19.09 18.76
N GLU A 340 -25.02 20.28 18.74
CA GLU A 340 -24.08 20.69 17.68
C GLU A 340 -22.83 19.82 17.70
N LEU A 341 -22.36 19.47 18.90
CA LEU A 341 -21.24 18.57 19.12
C LEU A 341 -21.54 17.15 18.61
N GLN A 342 -22.72 16.59 18.90
CA GLN A 342 -23.11 15.28 18.35
C GLN A 342 -23.18 15.34 16.81
N SER A 343 -23.75 16.42 16.27
CA SER A 343 -23.83 16.64 14.82
C SER A 343 -22.46 16.81 14.16
N PHE A 344 -21.51 17.44 14.86
CA PHE A 344 -20.12 17.54 14.41
C PHE A 344 -19.42 16.19 14.43
N LEU A 345 -19.49 15.45 15.54
CA LEU A 345 -18.88 14.13 15.65
C LEU A 345 -19.44 13.15 14.62
N SER A 346 -20.75 13.13 14.42
CA SER A 346 -21.39 12.27 13.41
C SER A 346 -20.89 12.56 11.99
N ARG A 347 -20.88 13.84 11.59
CA ARG A 347 -20.36 14.27 10.27
C ARG A 347 -18.87 13.96 10.12
N ALA A 348 -18.06 14.25 11.13
CA ALA A 348 -16.62 14.06 11.08
C ALA A 348 -16.25 12.56 11.04
N THR A 349 -16.91 11.70 11.83
CA THR A 349 -16.70 10.24 11.77
C THR A 349 -17.14 9.68 10.41
N ALA A 350 -18.27 10.13 9.87
CA ALA A 350 -18.74 9.70 8.55
C ALA A 350 -17.76 10.12 7.44
N GLN A 351 -17.24 11.36 7.51
CA GLN A 351 -16.25 11.85 6.56
C GLN A 351 -14.92 11.09 6.65
N ALA A 352 -14.40 10.85 7.87
CA ALA A 352 -13.19 10.06 8.08
C ALA A 352 -13.33 8.63 7.50
N ALA A 353 -14.45 7.96 7.80
CA ALA A 353 -14.74 6.62 7.26
C ALA A 353 -14.84 6.62 5.73
N GLN A 354 -15.42 7.67 5.14
CA GLN A 354 -15.49 7.82 3.69
C GLN A 354 -14.10 8.01 3.05
N LEU A 355 -13.23 8.84 3.65
CA LEU A 355 -11.87 9.09 3.19
C LEU A 355 -11.02 7.81 3.26
N GLU A 356 -11.07 7.10 4.38
CA GLU A 356 -10.39 5.81 4.54
C GLU A 356 -10.89 4.79 3.52
N ALA A 357 -12.20 4.69 3.32
CA ALA A 357 -12.76 3.79 2.30
C ALA A 357 -12.32 4.16 0.87
N HIS A 358 -12.09 5.44 0.56
CA HIS A 358 -11.49 5.86 -0.71
C HIS A 358 -10.04 5.40 -0.83
N ALA A 359 -9.23 5.64 0.20
CA ALA A 359 -7.82 5.24 0.23
C ALA A 359 -7.69 3.71 0.04
N GLN A 360 -8.47 2.92 0.77
CA GLN A 360 -8.47 1.46 0.64
C GLN A 360 -8.89 0.96 -0.74
N ARG A 361 -9.81 1.66 -1.43
CA ARG A 361 -10.17 1.30 -2.82
C ARG A 361 -9.03 1.59 -3.78
N SER A 362 -8.38 2.75 -3.67
CA SER A 362 -7.21 3.11 -4.47
C SER A 362 -6.02 2.18 -4.23
N GLU A 363 -5.79 1.81 -2.97
CA GLU A 363 -4.73 0.87 -2.58
C GLU A 363 -4.97 -0.52 -3.18
N ARG A 364 -6.20 -1.04 -3.10
CA ARG A 364 -6.55 -2.33 -3.73
C ARG A 364 -6.36 -2.32 -5.24
N ASP A 365 -6.71 -1.22 -5.91
CA ASP A 365 -6.50 -1.08 -7.36
C ASP A 365 -4.99 -1.12 -7.71
N LEU A 366 -4.14 -0.42 -6.94
CA LEU A 366 -2.68 -0.46 -7.10
C LEU A 366 -2.13 -1.86 -6.84
N LEU A 367 -2.51 -2.51 -5.75
CA LEU A 367 -2.05 -3.86 -5.42
C LEU A 367 -2.44 -4.89 -6.49
N ASN A 368 -3.69 -4.84 -6.98
CA ASN A 368 -4.16 -5.71 -8.06
C ASN A 368 -3.34 -5.53 -9.35
N TRP A 369 -2.87 -4.32 -9.62
CA TRP A 369 -1.99 -4.03 -10.76
C TRP A 369 -0.58 -4.58 -10.53
N LEU A 370 0.01 -4.33 -9.36
CA LEU A 370 1.34 -4.81 -9.00
C LEU A 370 1.44 -6.34 -9.01
N GLU A 371 0.37 -7.06 -8.68
CA GLU A 371 0.29 -8.53 -8.77
C GLU A 371 0.37 -9.07 -10.21
N ARG A 372 0.17 -8.24 -11.23
CA ARG A 372 0.29 -8.63 -12.64
C ARG A 372 1.70 -8.47 -13.20
N LEU A 373 2.55 -7.70 -12.52
CA LEU A 373 3.92 -7.47 -12.96
C LEU A 373 4.78 -8.68 -12.64
N ALA A 374 5.40 -9.24 -13.68
CA ALA A 374 6.30 -10.38 -13.53
C ALA A 374 7.50 -10.01 -12.63
N PRO A 375 8.08 -10.98 -11.91
CA PRO A 375 9.19 -10.74 -10.97
C PRO A 375 10.52 -10.37 -11.65
N ASN A 376 10.58 -10.30 -12.98
CA ASN A 376 11.76 -9.99 -13.76
C ASN A 376 11.61 -8.66 -14.51
N ALA A 377 12.60 -7.77 -14.39
CA ALA A 377 12.58 -6.45 -15.04
C ALA A 377 12.61 -6.50 -16.57
N ASP A 378 13.23 -7.53 -17.17
CA ASP A 378 13.25 -7.73 -18.63
C ASP A 378 11.84 -7.77 -19.22
N SER A 379 10.85 -8.22 -18.43
CA SER A 379 9.44 -8.21 -18.86
C SER A 379 8.93 -6.80 -19.13
N LEU A 380 9.41 -5.79 -18.39
CA LEU A 380 9.02 -4.38 -18.50
C LEU A 380 10.02 -3.57 -19.33
N PHE A 381 10.90 -4.26 -20.06
CA PHE A 381 11.91 -3.65 -20.92
C PHE A 381 13.00 -2.85 -20.17
N PHE A 382 13.26 -3.20 -18.91
CA PHE A 382 14.39 -2.69 -18.15
C PHE A 382 15.49 -3.75 -18.08
N ASP A 383 16.74 -3.30 -18.12
CA ASP A 383 17.90 -4.18 -18.08
C ASP A 383 18.60 -4.08 -16.72
N THR A 384 18.52 -5.15 -15.93
CA THR A 384 19.14 -5.22 -14.59
C THR A 384 20.67 -5.21 -14.62
N CYS A 385 21.29 -5.51 -15.77
CA CYS A 385 22.73 -5.40 -15.96
C CYS A 385 23.18 -3.95 -16.16
N ASN A 386 22.28 -3.04 -16.55
CA ASN A 386 22.60 -1.63 -16.72
C ASN A 386 22.37 -0.84 -15.41
N PRO A 387 23.39 -0.13 -14.89
CA PRO A 387 23.27 0.59 -13.62
C PRO A 387 22.15 1.65 -13.59
N ALA A 388 21.92 2.36 -14.69
CA ALA A 388 20.91 3.41 -14.73
C ALA A 388 19.48 2.83 -14.69
N HIS A 389 19.25 1.73 -15.42
CA HIS A 389 17.96 1.03 -15.40
C HIS A 389 17.68 0.39 -14.03
N SER A 390 18.69 -0.26 -13.44
CA SER A 390 18.60 -0.82 -12.09
C SER A 390 18.23 0.25 -11.04
N ARG A 391 18.94 1.39 -11.06
CA ARG A 391 18.65 2.52 -10.18
C ARG A 391 17.23 3.05 -10.34
N ALA A 392 16.78 3.31 -11.58
CA ALA A 392 15.45 3.85 -11.84
C ALA A 392 14.33 2.93 -11.29
N LEU A 393 14.48 1.61 -11.45
CA LEU A 393 13.53 0.66 -10.88
C LEU A 393 13.60 0.58 -9.35
N LEU A 394 14.79 0.67 -8.75
CA LEU A 394 14.95 0.71 -7.29
C LEU A 394 14.29 1.94 -6.66
N GLU A 395 14.47 3.12 -7.26
CA GLU A 395 13.81 4.38 -6.84
C GLU A 395 12.28 4.25 -6.95
N THR A 396 11.79 3.65 -8.04
CA THR A 396 10.35 3.35 -8.22
C THR A 396 9.84 2.41 -7.11
N ALA A 397 10.59 1.33 -6.84
CA ALA A 397 10.25 0.37 -5.81
C ALA A 397 10.22 1.00 -4.41
N GLU A 398 11.18 1.87 -4.08
CA GLU A 398 11.23 2.60 -2.81
C GLU A 398 9.98 3.46 -2.62
N GLY A 399 9.62 4.26 -3.62
CA GLY A 399 8.44 5.11 -3.57
C GLY A 399 7.16 4.30 -3.35
N LEU A 400 7.02 3.17 -4.04
CA LEU A 400 5.89 2.26 -3.87
C LEU A 400 5.84 1.62 -2.48
N ALA A 401 6.97 1.13 -1.98
CA ALA A 401 7.03 0.51 -0.65
C ALA A 401 6.67 1.52 0.45
N THR A 402 7.14 2.77 0.32
CA THR A 402 6.80 3.86 1.25
C THR A 402 5.30 4.16 1.22
N LEU A 403 4.72 4.28 0.02
CA LEU A 403 3.30 4.57 -0.15
C LEU A 403 2.40 3.44 0.40
N LEU A 404 2.73 2.19 0.06
CA LEU A 404 2.00 1.01 0.53
C LEU A 404 2.20 0.75 2.02
N GLY A 405 3.33 1.19 2.59
CA GLY A 405 3.58 1.15 4.02
C GLY A 405 2.59 1.99 4.83
N GLY A 406 1.89 2.95 4.21
CA GLY A 406 0.89 3.79 4.87
C GLY A 406 -0.50 3.16 5.04
N GLY A 407 -0.76 1.92 4.58
CA GLY A 407 -2.07 1.28 4.71
C GLY A 407 -2.00 -0.20 5.07
N GLU A 408 -3.01 -0.70 5.79
CA GLU A 408 -3.04 -2.07 6.31
C GLU A 408 -2.87 -3.13 5.21
N ALA A 409 -3.61 -3.00 4.08
CA ALA A 409 -3.52 -3.97 2.99
C ALA A 409 -2.19 -3.90 2.25
N GLY A 410 -1.64 -2.68 2.07
CA GLY A 410 -0.31 -2.47 1.50
C GLY A 410 0.78 -3.10 2.35
N GLN A 411 0.74 -2.90 3.67
CA GLN A 411 1.66 -3.53 4.62
C GLN A 411 1.61 -5.05 4.59
N ASP A 412 0.42 -5.63 4.65
CA ASP A 412 0.24 -7.09 4.58
C ASP A 412 0.73 -7.66 3.24
N TRP A 413 0.54 -6.93 2.15
CA TRP A 413 1.07 -7.31 0.86
C TRP A 413 2.61 -7.23 0.82
N LEU A 414 3.20 -6.13 1.31
CA LEU A 414 4.66 -5.98 1.42
C LEU A 414 5.26 -7.11 2.27
N CYS A 415 4.58 -7.48 3.37
CA CYS A 415 5.02 -8.58 4.22
C CYS A 415 5.04 -9.92 3.49
N ARG A 416 3.99 -10.22 2.71
CA ARG A 416 3.94 -11.42 1.88
C ARG A 416 5.04 -11.43 0.81
N GLN A 417 5.31 -10.28 0.19
CA GLN A 417 6.36 -10.16 -0.83
C GLN A 417 7.77 -10.25 -0.25
N ALA A 418 8.02 -9.76 0.97
CA ALA A 418 9.31 -9.89 1.65
C ALA A 418 9.66 -11.36 1.94
N VAL A 419 8.68 -12.16 2.40
CA VAL A 419 8.87 -13.59 2.68
C VAL A 419 8.93 -14.40 1.39
N LYS A 420 7.99 -14.15 0.47
CA LYS A 420 7.88 -14.86 -0.80
C LYS A 420 7.84 -13.88 -1.99
N PRO A 421 9.01 -13.39 -2.42
CA PRO A 421 9.16 -12.59 -3.63
C PRO A 421 8.52 -13.28 -4.83
N SER A 422 7.44 -12.69 -5.34
CA SER A 422 6.68 -13.23 -6.48
C SER A 422 6.30 -12.20 -7.52
N THR A 423 6.38 -10.91 -7.18
CA THR A 423 6.13 -9.78 -8.07
C THR A 423 7.43 -9.01 -8.32
N LEU A 424 7.40 -8.07 -9.28
CA LEU A 424 8.52 -7.15 -9.55
C LEU A 424 9.03 -6.47 -8.27
N LEU A 425 8.12 -5.91 -7.46
CA LEU A 425 8.50 -5.23 -6.22
C LEU A 425 9.03 -6.21 -5.17
N GLY A 426 8.50 -7.44 -5.12
CA GLY A 426 9.02 -8.48 -4.23
C GLY A 426 10.48 -8.86 -4.52
N THR A 427 10.91 -8.78 -5.79
CA THR A 427 12.29 -9.05 -6.20
C THR A 427 13.19 -7.81 -6.23
N ALA A 428 12.71 -6.64 -5.76
CA ALA A 428 13.45 -5.38 -5.81
C ALA A 428 14.81 -5.44 -5.10
N LEU A 429 14.87 -6.03 -3.88
CA LEU A 429 16.12 -6.21 -3.13
C LEU A 429 17.14 -7.12 -3.85
N PHE A 430 16.69 -7.86 -4.87
CA PHE A 430 17.46 -8.80 -5.67
C PHE A 430 17.62 -8.31 -7.12
N ASN A 431 17.59 -6.99 -7.31
CA ASN A 431 17.70 -6.31 -8.61
C ASN A 431 16.70 -6.84 -9.65
N PHE A 432 15.46 -7.10 -9.22
CA PHE A 432 14.39 -7.55 -10.10
C PHE A 432 14.75 -8.83 -10.87
N ASN A 433 15.53 -9.72 -10.22
CA ASN A 433 15.99 -10.97 -10.81
C ASN A 433 15.69 -12.16 -9.86
N PRO A 434 14.82 -13.09 -10.25
CA PRO A 434 14.45 -14.22 -9.40
C PRO A 434 15.58 -15.25 -9.20
N GLU A 435 16.57 -15.33 -10.10
CA GLU A 435 17.74 -16.19 -9.89
C GLU A 435 18.60 -15.65 -8.73
N ILE A 436 18.76 -14.33 -8.61
CA ILE A 436 19.48 -13.69 -7.50
C ILE A 436 18.72 -13.92 -6.18
N ALA A 437 17.39 -13.76 -6.18
CA ALA A 437 16.58 -14.04 -4.99
C ALA A 437 16.73 -15.50 -4.53
N THR A 438 16.82 -16.43 -5.48
CA THR A 438 17.04 -17.86 -5.21
C THR A 438 18.45 -18.11 -4.67
N LEU A 439 19.48 -17.50 -5.28
CA LEU A 439 20.87 -17.57 -4.79
C LEU A 439 20.96 -17.16 -3.32
N VAL A 440 20.44 -15.98 -2.97
CA VAL A 440 20.56 -15.46 -1.59
C VAL A 440 19.84 -16.37 -0.61
N ARG A 441 18.65 -16.89 -0.97
CA ARG A 441 17.93 -17.86 -0.13
C ARG A 441 18.70 -19.16 0.04
N THR A 442 19.31 -19.70 -1.02
CA THR A 442 20.13 -20.92 -0.95
C THR A 442 21.37 -20.69 -0.09
N VAL A 443 22.05 -19.56 -0.24
CA VAL A 443 23.21 -19.17 0.57
C VAL A 443 22.83 -19.08 2.05
N ALA A 444 21.74 -18.39 2.36
CA ALA A 444 21.24 -18.26 3.73
C ALA A 444 20.88 -19.62 4.33
N HIS A 445 20.21 -20.49 3.56
CA HIS A 445 19.84 -21.83 4.00
C HIS A 445 21.05 -22.74 4.25
N ASN A 446 22.02 -22.75 3.33
CA ASN A 446 23.25 -23.54 3.48
C ASN A 446 24.04 -23.08 4.69
N PHE A 447 24.16 -21.77 4.89
CA PHE A 447 24.84 -21.20 6.05
C PHE A 447 24.13 -21.54 7.36
N ALA A 448 22.79 -21.45 7.39
CA ALA A 448 22.01 -21.79 8.57
C ALA A 448 22.20 -23.25 9.00
N THR A 449 22.16 -24.17 8.02
CA THR A 449 22.20 -25.61 8.25
C THR A 449 23.61 -26.14 8.50
N THR A 450 24.63 -25.57 7.84
CA THR A 450 25.99 -26.13 7.87
C THR A 450 27.05 -25.19 8.45
N GLY A 451 26.72 -23.91 8.67
CA GLY A 451 27.69 -22.85 9.01
C GLY A 451 28.58 -22.44 7.84
N LEU A 452 28.32 -22.93 6.62
CA LEU A 452 29.20 -22.85 5.45
C LEU A 452 28.37 -22.60 4.17
N LEU A 453 29.02 -22.07 3.13
CA LEU A 453 28.37 -21.69 1.86
C LEU A 453 27.94 -22.89 0.98
N ASP A 454 28.79 -23.92 0.89
CA ASP A 454 28.61 -25.08 -0.01
C ASP A 454 28.61 -26.42 0.74
N GLY A 455 28.35 -26.41 2.05
CA GLY A 455 28.46 -27.62 2.89
C GLY A 455 29.88 -28.22 2.97
N ARG A 456 30.92 -27.45 2.61
CA ARG A 456 32.33 -27.85 2.71
C ARG A 456 32.99 -27.13 3.87
N SER A 457 33.46 -27.88 4.88
CA SER A 457 34.05 -27.28 6.08
C SER A 457 35.45 -26.73 5.84
N GLN A 458 35.70 -25.54 6.38
CA GLN A 458 37.04 -25.06 6.70
C GLN A 458 37.11 -24.58 8.16
N GLY A 459 36.35 -25.21 9.06
CA GLY A 459 36.31 -24.89 10.49
C GLY A 459 36.12 -26.13 11.36
N ASP A 460 36.69 -26.06 12.56
CA ASP A 460 36.96 -27.06 13.61
C ASP A 460 35.72 -27.69 14.31
N GLY A 461 34.57 -27.75 13.63
CA GLY A 461 33.42 -28.56 14.05
C GLY A 461 32.67 -28.10 15.31
N ARG A 462 32.93 -26.88 15.80
CA ARG A 462 32.35 -26.35 17.05
C ARG A 462 31.01 -25.63 16.93
N THR A 463 30.51 -25.39 15.71
CA THR A 463 29.25 -24.66 15.51
C THR A 463 28.10 -25.62 15.25
N LEU A 464 27.04 -25.55 16.07
CA LEU A 464 25.86 -26.41 15.94
C LEU A 464 25.02 -26.00 14.71
N PRO A 465 24.54 -26.95 13.89
CA PRO A 465 23.54 -26.72 12.85
C PRO A 465 22.30 -26.03 13.43
N VAL A 466 21.80 -25.00 12.74
CA VAL A 466 20.48 -24.43 13.04
C VAL A 466 19.50 -25.05 12.07
N ASP A 467 18.44 -25.68 12.56
CA ASP A 467 17.32 -26.07 11.70
C ASP A 467 16.50 -24.81 11.38
N PRO A 468 16.54 -24.29 10.13
CA PRO A 468 15.83 -23.07 9.75
C PRO A 468 14.30 -23.23 9.79
N GLY A 469 13.82 -24.47 9.86
CA GLY A 469 12.41 -24.82 10.02
C GLY A 469 11.96 -24.94 11.47
N ASN A 470 12.88 -24.90 12.44
CA ASN A 470 12.57 -25.07 13.86
C ASN A 470 12.43 -23.72 14.59
N PRO A 471 11.22 -23.32 15.04
CA PRO A 471 11.00 -22.08 15.78
C PRO A 471 11.65 -22.06 17.18
N ALA A 472 12.17 -23.18 17.67
CA ALA A 472 12.81 -23.26 19.00
C ALA A 472 14.26 -22.75 19.02
N ASP A 473 14.89 -22.58 17.86
CA ASP A 473 16.33 -22.29 17.70
C ASP A 473 16.65 -20.81 17.51
N VAL A 474 15.75 -19.91 17.85
CA VAL A 474 15.86 -18.46 17.55
C VAL A 474 17.08 -17.77 18.17
N THR A 475 17.61 -18.25 19.30
CA THR A 475 18.87 -17.74 19.87
C THR A 475 20.04 -17.97 18.92
N SER A 476 20.06 -19.12 18.26
CA SER A 476 21.09 -19.46 17.28
C SER A 476 20.91 -18.69 15.97
N VAL A 477 19.68 -18.34 15.59
CA VAL A 477 19.37 -17.52 14.39
C VAL A 477 19.99 -16.13 14.49
N ALA A 478 19.86 -15.45 15.64
CA ALA A 478 20.46 -14.14 15.83
C ALA A 478 21.99 -14.20 15.87
N THR A 479 22.55 -15.21 16.53
CA THR A 479 24.01 -15.45 16.52
C THR A 479 24.51 -15.71 15.09
N ARG A 480 23.82 -16.58 14.33
CA ARG A 480 24.13 -16.85 12.91
C ARG A 480 23.96 -15.62 12.02
N ALA A 481 22.96 -14.79 12.26
CA ALA A 481 22.79 -13.52 11.55
C ALA A 481 23.96 -12.55 11.76
N ASN A 482 24.55 -12.56 12.96
CA ASN A 482 25.74 -11.76 13.26
C ASN A 482 27.03 -12.43 12.74
N GLU A 483 27.13 -13.76 12.74
CA GLU A 483 28.25 -14.51 12.13
C GLU A 483 28.27 -14.41 10.60
N LEU A 484 27.09 -14.35 9.95
CA LEU A 484 26.93 -14.20 8.50
C LEU A 484 27.80 -13.06 7.96
N LYS A 485 27.89 -11.95 8.70
CA LYS A 485 28.69 -10.77 8.32
C LYS A 485 30.20 -11.04 8.25
N GLY A 486 30.71 -11.97 9.07
CA GLY A 486 32.13 -12.33 9.10
C GLY A 486 32.50 -13.48 8.15
N VAL A 487 31.51 -14.25 7.67
CA VAL A 487 31.73 -15.45 6.84
C VAL A 487 31.29 -15.25 5.39
N LEU A 488 30.28 -14.42 5.13
CA LEU A 488 29.84 -14.08 3.78
C LEU A 488 30.60 -12.87 3.26
N ASP A 489 31.75 -13.11 2.64
CA ASP A 489 32.37 -12.15 1.76
C ASP A 489 31.98 -12.42 0.30
N LEU A 490 31.89 -11.35 -0.48
CA LEU A 490 31.52 -11.40 -1.90
C LEU A 490 32.40 -12.38 -2.72
N PRO A 491 33.74 -12.44 -2.52
CA PRO A 491 34.58 -13.44 -3.18
C PRO A 491 34.16 -14.89 -2.92
N SER A 492 33.86 -15.27 -1.67
CA SER A 492 33.47 -16.64 -1.33
C SER A 492 32.13 -17.02 -1.96
N VAL A 493 31.17 -16.09 -2.00
CA VAL A 493 29.86 -16.34 -2.65
C VAL A 493 30.04 -16.51 -4.14
N LYS A 494 30.88 -15.72 -4.80
CA LYS A 494 31.16 -15.88 -6.24
C LYS A 494 31.83 -17.23 -6.58
N GLN A 495 32.51 -17.84 -5.62
CA GLN A 495 33.11 -19.17 -5.76
C GLN A 495 32.14 -20.31 -5.45
N SER A 496 30.98 -20.03 -4.84
CA SER A 496 30.01 -21.05 -4.47
C SER A 496 29.38 -21.74 -5.69
N LYS A 497 28.99 -23.01 -5.53
CA LYS A 497 28.25 -23.76 -6.57
C LYS A 497 26.95 -23.06 -6.95
N ALA A 498 26.26 -22.47 -5.97
CA ALA A 498 25.01 -21.76 -6.20
C ALA A 498 25.19 -20.55 -7.12
N TYR A 499 26.27 -19.78 -6.94
CA TYR A 499 26.59 -18.64 -7.82
C TYR A 499 27.05 -19.10 -9.21
N GLN A 500 27.85 -20.17 -9.28
CA GLN A 500 28.32 -20.71 -10.57
C GLN A 500 27.20 -21.28 -11.43
N ALA A 501 26.09 -21.70 -10.83
CA ALA A 501 24.90 -22.18 -11.52
C ALA A 501 24.04 -21.05 -12.13
N LEU A 502 24.27 -19.79 -11.77
CA LEU A 502 23.53 -18.65 -12.30
C LEU A 502 23.79 -18.43 -13.79
N SER A 503 22.78 -17.91 -14.50
CA SER A 503 22.94 -17.42 -15.86
C SER A 503 24.01 -16.30 -15.93
N THR A 504 24.63 -16.13 -17.09
CA THR A 504 25.58 -15.03 -17.30
C THR A 504 24.95 -13.66 -17.03
N THR A 505 23.68 -13.51 -17.41
CA THR A 505 22.87 -12.31 -17.13
C THR A 505 22.64 -12.11 -15.64
N ALA A 506 22.25 -13.15 -14.90
CA ALA A 506 22.04 -13.04 -13.46
C ALA A 506 23.33 -12.68 -12.69
N ARG A 507 24.48 -13.21 -13.10
CA ARG A 507 25.79 -12.84 -12.52
C ARG A 507 26.14 -11.37 -12.76
N GLN A 508 25.94 -10.87 -13.99
CA GLN A 508 26.12 -9.45 -14.31
C GLN A 508 25.14 -8.56 -13.53
N ALA A 509 23.86 -8.95 -13.46
CA ALA A 509 22.85 -8.23 -12.70
C ALA A 509 23.17 -8.19 -11.20
N PHE A 510 23.78 -9.24 -10.64
CA PHE A 510 24.24 -9.26 -9.26
C PHE A 510 25.40 -8.29 -9.03
N ASP A 511 26.38 -8.25 -9.94
CA ASP A 511 27.49 -7.29 -9.87
C ASP A 511 27.00 -5.83 -10.00
N THR A 512 26.04 -5.59 -10.90
CA THR A 512 25.37 -4.29 -11.03
C THR A 512 24.62 -3.93 -9.76
N LEU A 513 23.91 -4.86 -9.13
CA LEU A 513 23.20 -4.63 -7.86
C LEU A 513 24.16 -4.20 -6.76
N VAL A 514 25.24 -4.96 -6.54
CA VAL A 514 26.24 -4.65 -5.52
C VAL A 514 26.86 -3.27 -5.78
N THR A 515 27.11 -2.92 -7.04
CA THR A 515 27.65 -1.60 -7.39
C THR A 515 26.64 -0.48 -7.11
N VAL A 516 25.41 -0.63 -7.60
CA VAL A 516 24.36 0.40 -7.55
C VAL A 516 23.85 0.62 -6.12
N ALA A 517 23.66 -0.44 -5.34
CA ALA A 517 23.22 -0.38 -3.94
C ALA A 517 24.25 0.26 -2.99
N ASN A 518 25.52 0.36 -3.40
CA ASN A 518 26.58 1.04 -2.65
C ASN A 518 27.07 2.33 -3.32
N SER A 519 26.32 2.85 -4.30
CA SER A 519 26.66 4.10 -4.98
C SER A 519 25.41 4.88 -5.39
N SER A 520 25.01 4.77 -6.65
CA SER A 520 23.99 5.62 -7.27
C SER A 520 22.56 5.39 -6.77
N ALA A 521 22.23 4.22 -6.20
CA ALA A 521 20.92 3.93 -5.60
C ALA A 521 21.04 3.51 -4.12
N GLU A 522 22.11 3.95 -3.44
CA GLU A 522 22.36 3.62 -2.03
C GLU A 522 21.15 3.94 -1.15
N GLY A 523 20.63 5.16 -1.22
CA GLY A 523 19.43 5.58 -0.46
C GLY A 523 18.22 4.68 -0.73
N ALA A 524 17.86 4.48 -2.00
CA ALA A 524 16.67 3.73 -2.38
C ALA A 524 16.72 2.27 -1.93
N TRP A 525 17.85 1.58 -2.16
CA TRP A 525 18.00 0.18 -1.75
C TRP A 525 18.00 0.02 -0.23
N HIS A 526 18.67 0.94 0.49
CA HIS A 526 18.67 0.93 1.95
C HIS A 526 17.29 1.21 2.54
N THR A 527 16.59 2.24 2.08
CA THR A 527 15.20 2.52 2.51
C THR A 527 14.29 1.33 2.26
N LEU A 528 14.39 0.69 1.10
CA LEU A 528 13.64 -0.53 0.77
C LEU A 528 13.91 -1.66 1.74
N SER A 529 15.19 -1.96 1.98
CA SER A 529 15.62 -2.98 2.93
C SER A 529 15.04 -2.72 4.32
N MET A 530 15.11 -1.47 4.77
CA MET A 530 14.63 -1.08 6.09
C MET A 530 13.10 -1.14 6.19
N THR A 531 12.40 -0.74 5.14
CA THR A 531 10.93 -0.80 5.06
C THR A 531 10.44 -2.26 5.11
N LEU A 532 11.18 -3.18 4.51
CA LEU A 532 10.80 -4.60 4.47
C LEU A 532 11.30 -5.39 5.69
N ALA A 533 12.26 -4.88 6.47
CA ALA A 533 12.80 -5.60 7.63
C ALA A 533 11.75 -6.00 8.69
N PRO A 534 10.78 -5.14 9.08
CA PRO A 534 9.78 -5.50 10.09
C PRO A 534 8.75 -6.53 9.62
N ALA A 535 8.54 -6.68 8.31
CA ALA A 535 7.72 -7.76 7.76
C ALA A 535 8.19 -9.15 8.22
N LEU A 536 9.50 -9.27 8.43
CA LEU A 536 10.16 -10.50 8.84
C LEU A 536 10.10 -10.75 10.36
N GLN A 537 9.53 -9.81 11.13
CA GLN A 537 9.29 -9.94 12.57
C GLN A 537 7.84 -10.34 12.89
N ARG A 538 6.90 -10.22 11.94
CA ARG A 538 5.52 -10.68 12.10
C ARG A 538 5.46 -12.21 12.09
N ALA A 539 4.34 -12.80 12.54
CA ALA A 539 4.11 -14.25 12.66
C ALA A 539 4.22 -15.07 11.34
N TYR A 540 4.66 -14.46 10.24
CA TYR A 540 4.75 -15.02 8.89
C TYR A 540 6.15 -15.51 8.50
N ALA A 541 7.20 -15.12 9.22
CA ALA A 541 8.58 -15.41 8.83
C ALA A 541 9.18 -16.57 9.64
N SER A 542 9.79 -17.51 8.93
CA SER A 542 10.62 -18.57 9.49
C SER A 542 12.02 -18.06 9.85
N ALA A 543 12.78 -18.85 10.61
CA ALA A 543 14.18 -18.55 10.85
C ALA A 543 14.99 -18.42 9.54
N ALA A 544 14.62 -19.17 8.50
CA ALA A 544 15.22 -19.06 7.17
C ALA A 544 14.99 -17.68 6.52
N ASP A 545 13.83 -17.08 6.72
CA ASP A 545 13.49 -15.78 6.11
C ASP A 545 14.28 -14.63 6.76
N VAL A 546 14.43 -14.68 8.09
CA VAL A 546 15.29 -13.73 8.83
C VAL A 546 16.75 -13.85 8.39
N LEU A 547 17.26 -15.08 8.23
CA LEU A 547 18.62 -15.31 7.74
C LEU A 547 18.78 -14.91 6.27
N THR A 548 17.76 -15.07 5.44
CA THR A 548 17.76 -14.60 4.05
C THR A 548 17.90 -13.08 3.99
N GLN A 549 17.20 -12.34 4.85
CA GLN A 549 17.36 -10.89 4.92
C GLN A 549 18.74 -10.48 5.45
N ALA A 550 19.25 -11.14 6.49
CA ALA A 550 20.59 -10.89 7.01
C ALA A 550 21.66 -11.16 5.94
N ALA A 551 21.52 -12.25 5.17
CA ALA A 551 22.40 -12.57 4.05
C ALA A 551 22.26 -11.54 2.92
N THR A 552 21.05 -11.08 2.61
CA THR A 552 20.79 -10.01 1.62
C THR A 552 21.58 -8.75 2.01
N GLN A 553 21.51 -8.34 3.27
CA GLN A 553 22.27 -7.19 3.78
C GLN A 553 23.78 -7.39 3.70
N ALA A 554 24.27 -8.54 4.17
CA ALA A 554 25.70 -8.85 4.21
C ALA A 554 26.33 -8.93 2.81
N LEU A 555 25.59 -9.46 1.83
CA LEU A 555 26.10 -9.67 0.47
C LEU A 555 26.06 -8.42 -0.39
N ILE A 556 25.03 -7.59 -0.22
CA ILE A 556 24.75 -6.49 -1.15
C ILE A 556 25.23 -5.16 -0.60
N SER A 557 25.17 -4.92 0.71
CA SER A 557 25.57 -3.63 1.28
C SER A 557 26.89 -3.71 2.04
N THR A 558 27.81 -2.82 1.69
CA THR A 558 29.07 -2.62 2.42
C THR A 558 28.93 -1.69 3.63
N GLN A 559 27.84 -0.92 3.73
CA GLN A 559 27.59 0.04 4.82
C GLN A 559 26.58 -0.47 5.87
N ALA A 560 25.71 -1.42 5.52
CA ALA A 560 24.74 -1.99 6.45
C ALA A 560 25.38 -2.69 7.66
N SER A 561 26.69 -3.02 7.59
CA SER A 561 27.45 -3.65 8.65
C SER A 561 27.42 -2.85 9.96
N ASP A 562 27.49 -1.52 9.87
CA ASP A 562 27.66 -0.62 11.03
C ASP A 562 26.32 -0.08 11.55
N HIS A 563 25.28 -0.11 10.72
CA HIS A 563 24.02 0.58 10.99
C HIS A 563 22.82 -0.33 11.30
N THR A 564 22.87 -1.64 11.01
CA THR A 564 21.76 -2.57 11.29
C THR A 564 22.26 -3.80 12.06
N GLN A 565 21.89 -3.92 13.34
CA GLN A 565 22.17 -5.11 14.17
C GLN A 565 20.89 -5.87 14.49
N LEU A 566 20.86 -7.17 14.19
CA LEU A 566 19.84 -8.08 14.71
C LEU A 566 20.22 -8.46 16.14
N LEU A 567 19.50 -7.92 17.12
CA LEU A 567 19.70 -8.22 18.52
C LEU A 567 18.71 -9.30 18.98
N PHE A 568 19.26 -10.36 19.56
CA PHE A 568 18.49 -11.29 20.36
C PHE A 568 18.16 -10.64 21.69
N ASN A 569 16.91 -10.79 22.14
CA ASN A 569 16.56 -10.46 23.52
C ASN A 569 16.89 -11.68 24.41
N PRO A 570 18.01 -11.70 25.15
CA PRO A 570 18.45 -12.86 25.94
C PRO A 570 17.44 -13.26 27.01
N ASP A 571 16.68 -12.28 27.49
CA ASP A 571 15.67 -12.47 28.49
C ASP A 571 14.31 -12.82 27.89
N PHE A 572 14.16 -12.98 26.56
CA PHE A 572 12.87 -13.24 25.91
C PHE A 572 12.13 -14.41 26.55
N LYS A 573 12.79 -15.55 26.82
CA LYS A 573 12.11 -16.70 27.47
C LYS A 573 11.64 -16.38 28.88
N ALA A 574 12.32 -15.49 29.61
CA ALA A 574 11.93 -15.08 30.95
C ALA A 574 10.84 -13.99 30.91
N GLN A 575 11.00 -12.99 30.03
CA GLN A 575 10.06 -11.91 29.78
C GLN A 575 8.75 -12.44 29.19
N PHE A 576 8.81 -13.36 28.23
CA PHE A 576 7.63 -13.99 27.62
C PHE A 576 6.90 -14.89 28.61
N ARG A 577 7.63 -15.62 29.47
CA ARG A 577 7.00 -16.38 30.57
C ARG A 577 6.36 -15.46 31.61
N ARG A 578 7.03 -14.37 32.00
CA ARG A 578 6.45 -13.35 32.91
C ARG A 578 5.23 -12.70 32.29
N TRP A 579 5.32 -12.31 31.02
CA TRP A 579 4.23 -11.76 30.22
C TRP A 579 3.06 -12.74 30.15
N GLN A 580 3.30 -14.02 29.83
CA GLN A 580 2.27 -15.05 29.74
C GLN A 580 1.62 -15.31 31.11
N GLN A 581 2.39 -15.29 32.21
CA GLN A 581 1.85 -15.38 33.56
C GLN A 581 1.03 -14.14 33.95
N GLN A 582 1.43 -12.95 33.52
CA GLN A 582 0.68 -11.71 33.70
C GLN A 582 -0.63 -11.75 32.88
N VAL A 583 -0.62 -12.24 31.64
CA VAL A 583 -1.81 -12.44 30.79
C VAL A 583 -2.78 -13.41 31.46
N LEU A 584 -2.29 -14.59 31.88
CA LEU A 584 -3.11 -15.60 32.56
C LEU A 584 -3.60 -15.14 33.95
N GLY A 585 -2.85 -14.29 34.62
CA GLY A 585 -3.24 -13.67 35.89
C GLY A 585 -4.36 -12.65 35.70
N LEU A 586 -4.20 -11.75 34.73
CA LEU A 586 -5.21 -10.76 34.37
C LEU A 586 -6.48 -11.42 33.83
N GLN A 587 -6.39 -12.45 33.00
CA GLN A 587 -7.55 -13.20 32.53
C GLN A 587 -8.32 -13.86 33.69
N ARG A 588 -7.63 -14.48 34.65
CA ARG A 588 -8.29 -15.05 35.85
C ARG A 588 -8.96 -13.98 36.70
N GLN A 589 -8.36 -12.80 36.83
CA GLN A 589 -8.96 -11.67 37.55
C GLN A 589 -10.17 -11.10 36.81
N ILE A 590 -10.10 -10.99 35.48
CA ILE A 590 -11.23 -10.62 34.62
C ILE A 590 -12.36 -11.64 34.81
N ASP A 591 -12.10 -12.93 34.68
CA ASP A 591 -13.10 -13.99 34.88
C ASP A 591 -13.74 -13.93 36.26
N THR A 592 -12.96 -13.61 37.29
CA THR A 592 -13.45 -13.46 38.66
C THR A 592 -14.37 -12.25 38.78
N GLN A 593 -13.99 -11.09 38.23
CA GLN A 593 -14.85 -9.91 38.23
C GLN A 593 -16.11 -10.12 37.36
N GLN A 594 -16.02 -10.86 36.24
CA GLN A 594 -17.18 -11.25 35.44
C GLN A 594 -18.14 -12.16 36.23
N ARG A 595 -17.61 -13.10 37.03
CA ARG A 595 -18.42 -13.96 37.92
C ARG A 595 -19.07 -13.19 39.07
N THR A 596 -18.42 -12.15 39.58
CA THR A 596 -19.01 -11.24 40.57
C THR A 596 -20.15 -10.43 39.96
N LEU A 597 -20.05 -10.06 38.69
CA LEU A 597 -21.08 -9.31 37.96
C LEU A 597 -22.27 -10.16 37.51
N THR A 598 -22.13 -11.48 37.44
CA THR A 598 -23.24 -12.41 37.15
C THR A 598 -23.99 -12.86 38.40
N ARG A 599 -23.49 -12.57 39.60
CA ARG A 599 -24.17 -12.85 40.88
C ARG A 599 -24.89 -11.60 41.43
N PRO A 600 -26.07 -11.75 42.05
CA PRO A 600 -26.73 -10.63 42.73
C PRO A 600 -25.86 -10.11 43.89
N GLY A 601 -25.65 -8.80 43.99
CA GLY A 601 -24.78 -8.19 45.00
C GLY A 601 -25.06 -6.70 45.19
N ALA A 602 -24.43 -6.09 46.20
CA ALA A 602 -24.67 -4.69 46.52
C ALA A 602 -24.24 -3.75 45.37
N PRO A 603 -24.93 -2.62 45.14
CA PRO A 603 -24.66 -1.74 44.00
C PRO A 603 -23.21 -1.20 43.97
N HIS A 604 -22.63 -0.94 45.14
CA HIS A 604 -21.27 -0.45 45.28
C HIS A 604 -20.23 -1.53 44.88
N ASP A 605 -20.46 -2.79 45.26
CA ASP A 605 -19.59 -3.92 44.90
C ASP A 605 -19.66 -4.22 43.39
N GLN A 606 -20.85 -4.13 42.79
CA GLN A 606 -21.00 -4.29 41.34
C GLN A 606 -20.41 -3.11 40.56
N ALA A 607 -20.46 -1.88 41.09
CA ALA A 607 -19.80 -0.73 40.50
C ALA A 607 -18.28 -0.86 40.59
N ALA A 608 -17.75 -1.27 41.74
CA ALA A 608 -16.32 -1.54 41.95
C ALA A 608 -15.83 -2.66 41.02
N ALA A 609 -16.59 -3.76 40.90
CA ALA A 609 -16.27 -4.87 40.01
C ALA A 609 -16.27 -4.46 38.53
N ARG A 610 -17.19 -3.59 38.07
CA ARG A 610 -17.18 -3.05 36.69
C ARG A 610 -15.97 -2.16 36.42
N THR A 611 -15.59 -1.33 37.39
CA THR A 611 -14.40 -0.45 37.29
C THR A 611 -13.12 -1.28 37.28
N ALA A 612 -13.03 -2.28 38.14
CA ALA A 612 -11.92 -3.22 38.18
C ALA A 612 -11.82 -4.02 36.87
N LEU A 613 -12.95 -4.53 36.35
CA LEU A 613 -12.99 -5.27 35.08
C LEU A 613 -12.47 -4.43 33.91
N ARG A 614 -12.84 -3.14 33.84
CA ARG A 614 -12.31 -2.21 32.82
C ARG A 614 -10.82 -2.04 32.97
N GLY A 615 -10.34 -1.70 34.18
CA GLY A 615 -8.91 -1.54 34.44
C GLY A 615 -8.10 -2.78 34.06
N LEU A 616 -8.60 -3.96 34.41
CA LEU A 616 -7.96 -5.25 34.10
C LEU A 616 -7.98 -5.57 32.60
N THR A 617 -9.06 -5.24 31.89
CA THR A 617 -9.16 -5.47 30.44
C THR A 617 -8.23 -4.54 29.65
N LEU A 618 -8.08 -3.30 30.11
CA LEU A 618 -7.12 -2.34 29.58
C LEU A 618 -5.68 -2.78 29.84
N GLN A 619 -5.38 -3.20 31.06
CA GLN A 619 -4.09 -3.77 31.41
C GLN A 619 -3.76 -5.03 30.59
N LEU A 620 -4.75 -5.87 30.30
CA LEU A 620 -4.56 -7.05 29.44
C LEU A 620 -4.23 -6.63 28.00
N GLN A 621 -4.90 -5.62 27.46
CA GLN A 621 -4.61 -5.08 26.12
C GLN A 621 -3.23 -4.42 26.06
N ASP A 622 -2.91 -3.53 27.02
CA ASP A 622 -1.59 -2.90 27.16
C ASP A 622 -0.47 -3.95 27.30
N LEU A 623 -0.75 -5.03 28.05
CA LEU A 623 0.16 -6.14 28.18
C LEU A 623 0.32 -6.88 26.85
N HIS A 624 -0.76 -7.15 26.10
CA HIS A 624 -0.65 -7.77 24.78
C HIS A 624 0.19 -6.96 23.78
N PHE A 625 0.27 -5.64 23.97
CA PHE A 625 1.12 -4.75 23.18
C PHE A 625 2.57 -4.66 23.66
N SER A 626 2.86 -5.00 24.92
CA SER A 626 4.22 -5.17 25.43
C SER A 626 4.73 -6.60 25.27
N ARG A 627 4.13 -7.37 24.36
CA ARG A 627 4.56 -8.72 24.04
C ARG A 627 6.06 -8.66 23.71
N PRO A 628 6.92 -9.36 24.47
CA PRO A 628 8.33 -9.38 24.17
C PRO A 628 8.54 -9.89 22.74
N HIS A 629 9.43 -9.26 21.98
CA HIS A 629 9.88 -9.77 20.70
C HIS A 629 11.20 -10.52 20.90
N GLN A 630 11.33 -11.65 20.20
CA GLN A 630 12.49 -12.52 20.34
C GLN A 630 13.70 -11.99 19.56
N LEU A 631 13.44 -11.20 18.52
CA LEU A 631 14.41 -10.54 17.65
C LEU A 631 14.04 -9.06 17.53
N VAL A 632 15.02 -8.18 17.69
CA VAL A 632 14.85 -6.72 17.57
C VAL A 632 15.91 -6.19 16.60
N PHE A 633 15.49 -5.45 15.57
CA PHE A 633 16.43 -4.70 14.74
C PHE A 633 16.84 -3.43 15.51
N LYS A 634 18.13 -3.26 15.78
CA LYS A 634 18.67 -2.02 16.31
C LYS A 634 19.36 -1.26 15.18
N LEU A 635 18.85 -0.05 14.94
CA LEU A 635 19.45 0.93 14.05
C LEU A 635 20.39 1.85 14.81
N SER A 636 21.51 2.21 14.17
CA SER A 636 22.26 3.42 14.53
C SER A 636 21.71 4.59 13.69
N PRO A 637 21.44 5.77 14.26
CA PRO A 637 20.80 6.87 13.53
C PRO A 637 21.64 7.30 12.33
N VAL A 638 21.05 7.23 11.14
CA VAL A 638 21.64 7.77 9.91
C VAL A 638 21.04 9.17 9.69
N ASN A 639 21.83 10.19 10.00
CA ASN A 639 21.54 11.56 9.59
C ASN A 639 21.58 11.62 8.06
N ARG A 640 20.44 11.49 7.36
CA ARG A 640 20.26 11.98 5.97
C ARG A 640 18.87 11.81 5.35
N LEU A 641 17.92 11.13 5.99
CA LEU A 641 16.52 11.10 5.52
C LEU A 641 15.67 12.06 6.35
N ASN A 642 15.05 13.05 5.71
CA ASN A 642 14.06 13.96 6.32
C ASN A 642 12.71 13.27 6.61
N VAL A 643 12.69 11.94 6.59
CA VAL A 643 11.62 11.10 7.16
C VAL A 643 12.26 10.42 8.36
N GLN A 644 11.67 10.57 9.56
CA GLN A 644 12.15 9.85 10.74
C GLN A 644 12.00 8.35 10.48
N VAL A 645 13.12 7.67 10.18
CA VAL A 645 13.21 6.22 9.99
C VAL A 645 12.64 5.46 11.20
N ASP A 646 12.67 6.09 12.37
CA ASP A 646 12.03 5.62 13.60
C ASP A 646 10.51 5.49 13.44
N HIS A 647 9.85 6.39 12.69
CA HIS A 647 8.41 6.39 12.44
C HIS A 647 7.99 5.25 11.50
N LEU A 648 8.78 4.95 10.46
CA LEU A 648 8.52 3.82 9.55
C LEU A 648 8.75 2.46 10.21
N HIS A 649 9.78 2.34 11.07
CA HIS A 649 9.98 1.15 11.91
C HIS A 649 8.82 0.95 12.89
N GLU A 650 8.36 2.02 13.52
CA GLU A 650 7.15 2.05 14.33
C GLU A 650 5.91 1.61 13.54
N GLN A 651 5.82 2.07 12.30
CA GLN A 651 4.69 1.81 11.41
C GLN A 651 4.69 0.43 10.77
N LEU A 652 5.76 -0.35 10.80
CA LEU A 652 5.77 -1.67 10.16
C LEU A 652 5.97 -2.81 11.15
N GLY A 653 6.75 -2.58 12.22
CA GLY A 653 7.00 -3.54 13.30
C GLY A 653 5.86 -3.68 14.29
N ASP A 654 5.15 -2.59 14.58
CA ASP A 654 4.15 -2.54 15.65
C ASP A 654 2.72 -2.22 15.16
N LEU A 655 2.46 -2.04 13.86
CA LEU A 655 1.32 -1.20 13.45
C LEU A 655 -0.09 -1.80 13.51
N GLY A 656 -0.25 -3.13 13.62
CA GLY A 656 -1.54 -3.66 14.09
C GLY A 656 -1.83 -3.30 15.55
N GLN A 657 -0.77 -3.05 16.33
CA GLN A 657 -0.81 -2.77 17.75
C GLN A 657 -0.75 -1.27 18.03
N LYS A 658 0.15 -0.49 17.43
CA LYS A 658 0.35 0.95 17.70
C LYS A 658 -0.75 1.87 17.20
N GLU A 659 -1.47 1.55 16.14
CA GLU A 659 -2.65 2.35 15.76
C GLU A 659 -3.81 2.11 16.75
N ALA A 660 -4.02 0.85 17.16
CA ALA A 660 -4.91 0.51 18.27
C ALA A 660 -4.44 1.16 19.58
N LEU A 661 -3.13 1.22 19.84
CA LEU A 661 -2.52 1.78 21.05
C LEU A 661 -2.51 3.31 21.05
N ALA A 662 -2.29 3.98 19.93
CA ALA A 662 -2.35 5.43 19.80
C ALA A 662 -3.80 5.90 19.99
N GLN A 663 -4.76 5.24 19.35
CA GLN A 663 -6.18 5.49 19.55
C GLN A 663 -6.64 5.18 20.99
N HIS A 664 -6.02 4.18 21.64
CA HIS A 664 -6.37 3.78 23.01
C HIS A 664 -5.63 4.59 24.11
N ARG A 665 -4.37 5.00 23.91
CA ARG A 665 -3.59 5.89 24.80
C ARG A 665 -4.11 7.33 24.74
N LEU A 666 -4.54 7.81 23.57
CA LEU A 666 -5.28 9.07 23.49
C LEU A 666 -6.56 9.01 24.33
N LYS A 667 -7.31 7.90 24.26
CA LYS A 667 -8.51 7.69 25.10
C LYS A 667 -8.21 7.54 26.60
N SER A 668 -7.06 6.99 27.01
CA SER A 668 -6.70 6.78 28.42
C SER A 668 -6.01 8.00 29.06
N GLN A 669 -5.04 8.64 28.40
CA GLN A 669 -4.36 9.86 28.90
C GLN A 669 -5.31 11.06 29.01
N GLN A 670 -6.29 11.17 28.12
CA GLN A 670 -7.36 12.18 28.23
C GLN A 670 -8.29 11.93 29.43
N ARG A 671 -8.46 10.67 29.85
CA ARG A 671 -9.30 10.27 30.99
C ARG A 671 -8.60 10.43 32.34
N GLU A 672 -7.29 10.17 32.42
CA GLU A 672 -6.51 10.40 33.64
C GLU A 672 -6.29 11.89 33.93
N ARG A 673 -6.03 12.71 32.89
CA ARG A 673 -5.95 14.17 33.04
C ARG A 673 -7.29 14.79 33.47
N PHE A 674 -8.41 14.21 33.05
CA PHE A 674 -9.73 14.61 33.50
C PHE A 674 -9.98 14.21 34.97
N ASN A 675 -9.63 12.99 35.35
CA ASN A 675 -9.80 12.52 36.74
C ASN A 675 -8.89 13.24 37.75
N ALA A 676 -7.68 13.63 37.35
CA ALA A 676 -6.77 14.44 38.17
C ALA A 676 -7.32 15.85 38.42
N ARG A 677 -7.96 16.47 37.42
CA ARG A 677 -8.61 17.79 37.55
C ARG A 677 -9.95 17.78 38.29
N SER A 678 -10.59 16.62 38.43
CA SER A 678 -11.83 16.47 39.21
C SER A 678 -11.61 16.17 40.70
N ARG A 679 -10.34 16.03 41.12
CA ARG A 679 -9.93 15.76 42.51
C ARG A 679 -9.22 16.94 43.18
N GLU A 680 -8.95 18.01 42.42
CA GLU A 680 -8.75 19.38 42.92
C GLU A 680 -10.11 20.10 42.90
#